data_AF-A0A9P4MTW5-F1
#
_entry.id   AF-A0A9P4MTW5-F1
#
_cell.length_a   1.000
_cell.length_b   1.000
_cell.length_c   1.000
_cell.angle_alpha   90.00
_cell.angle_beta   90.00
_cell.angle_gamma   90.00
#
_symmetry.space_group_name_H-M   'P 1'
#
loop_
_entity.id
_entity.type
_entity.pdbx_description
1 polymer ?
#
loop_
_entity_poly.entity_id
_entity_poly.type
_entity_poly.pdbx_seq_one_letter_code
_entity_poly.pdbx_strand_id
1 'polypeptide(L)'
;MKLVYFSNEFPHDDLQDLARRLHLHGKDRNHAILARFIEEATLAVREEGIGLLAAAAVSLSSTLADIVVAGAEVVRLAFRLGILVDEVSQDLHTPDWTATGAPDSWAYVLPYVTAEDVQRELDEIHKREKTPETSKVFISARNKTSVAISGPSARLRGVLRLSDFFCDRRSVALPVYAGLCHAEHIYNSSHVHTVVRTNSIDLLSSKLSPAVAIFSTNTGRPFKADTAEQLFDNVITEILTQRIEWDNVMGGIIDRARNIGASECQISERKTNSRGPRGLAQSKIAIVGMSCRMPSGATNTEKFWKLLEDGLDVHRKIPADRFDVDIHYDPSGKGVNASHTPYGCFIAEPGLFDAPFFNMSPREAQQTDPMQRLALVKAYEALREPDMLRTGQLPRIFFCASYVRRATREPVKFLSPLQKAQNISSVDDTTVWFEIGPHPVSTGFVRSSMPHVNVTVPSMRRGEDNWTTMAGSLAALHCAGVEINWNEFHRPFEPVLRLLDLPIYAWNDKNYWIQCNGDWALTKGNTYYDSEKAALAGPKTASPVSRLNTSAIQKIIDESFTGTTGRVRMQSDLIQPDFYAAAYGHKMNGCGVVTFSIQADIAFTLGSYVYKELVPGANDMHMNMCNLEVTKGLVAQKSTKSPQYIQVSASTADISTGILNLKCEFLALTHLVQGWIEALERLAEEGVANKFSRNMAYRLFANNLVYHADKYRGMQKVVLHGFEAYADVQLTTEKGGSWTVPPYFIDSVAHLAGFIMNVSDAFDTKANFCVTPGWDSVRFAKPLTAGARYRSYVKTIPTTEDPTVYLGDVYILQDDIIIGMMRLAQSIRPSQKVRKSHDETCSTFPKEFKVTSPHHGNSQLAKPPNVPVSIPTPAPSPPPTVPVKVQSVVNGVTANTSLSIDSDSTAAKAIALIATEAALDLADLQDDATFANLGVESLMGLVTAEKFREELGAVVTGSLFLEYPSVGDLRSWLVEYYS
;
A
#
# COMPACT_ATOMS: atom_id res chain seq x y z
N MET A 1 -24.64 -40.06 -14.21
CA MET A 1 -24.48 -41.43 -14.77
C MET A 1 -23.11 -41.95 -14.33
N LYS A 2 -23.06 -43.21 -13.88
CA LYS A 2 -21.97 -43.86 -13.14
C LYS A 2 -20.78 -44.27 -14.02
N LEU A 3 -19.57 -44.24 -13.45
CA LEU A 3 -18.65 -45.38 -13.51
C LEU A 3 -17.77 -45.44 -12.25
N VAL A 4 -17.74 -46.63 -11.66
CA VAL A 4 -17.12 -47.05 -10.39
C VAL A 4 -15.99 -48.03 -10.74
N TYR A 5 -14.93 -48.14 -9.91
CA TYR A 5 -14.14 -49.38 -9.85
C TYR A 5 -13.56 -49.70 -8.44
N PHE A 6 -13.38 -51.01 -8.18
CA PHE A 6 -13.40 -51.84 -6.94
C PHE A 6 -12.01 -52.11 -6.28
N SER A 7 -11.82 -52.65 -5.06
CA SER A 7 -12.25 -53.98 -4.52
C SER A 7 -11.99 -54.23 -3.00
N ASN A 8 -12.67 -55.26 -2.46
CA ASN A 8 -12.74 -55.82 -1.09
C ASN A 8 -11.65 -56.86 -0.77
N GLU A 9 -11.09 -56.82 0.46
CA GLU A 9 -10.84 -57.98 1.36
C GLU A 9 -10.16 -57.48 2.66
N PHE A 10 -10.79 -57.70 3.82
CA PHE A 10 -10.11 -57.64 5.13
C PHE A 10 -9.93 -59.09 5.61
N PRO A 11 -8.69 -59.57 5.81
CA PRO A 11 -8.48 -60.85 6.46
C PRO A 11 -8.77 -60.75 7.96
N HIS A 12 -9.22 -61.87 8.50
CA HIS A 12 -9.91 -62.02 9.77
C HIS A 12 -9.01 -62.08 11.01
N ASP A 13 -7.71 -61.78 10.93
CA ASP A 13 -6.78 -62.01 12.04
C ASP A 13 -6.04 -60.76 12.50
N ASP A 14 -6.25 -60.50 13.79
CA ASP A 14 -5.48 -59.68 14.74
C ASP A 14 -5.49 -58.14 14.55
N LEU A 15 -6.60 -57.52 14.98
CA LEU A 15 -6.77 -56.07 15.11
C LEU A 15 -5.68 -55.40 15.97
N GLN A 16 -5.10 -56.10 16.95
CA GLN A 16 -4.02 -55.55 17.78
C GLN A 16 -2.71 -55.51 17.02
N ASP A 17 -2.38 -56.55 16.25
CA ASP A 17 -1.16 -56.56 15.44
C ASP A 17 -1.28 -55.62 14.22
N LEU A 18 -2.50 -55.42 13.68
CA LEU A 18 -2.79 -54.38 12.69
C LEU A 18 -2.61 -52.97 13.27
N ALA A 19 -3.15 -52.67 14.47
CA ALA A 19 -2.97 -51.37 15.12
C ALA A 19 -1.50 -51.09 15.48
N ARG A 20 -0.76 -52.13 15.90
CA ARG A 20 0.67 -52.05 16.21
C ARG A 20 1.51 -51.84 14.94
N ARG A 21 1.19 -52.54 13.84
CA ARG A 21 1.82 -52.32 12.52
C ARG A 21 1.48 -50.96 11.93
N LEU A 22 0.25 -50.47 12.10
CA LEU A 22 -0.15 -49.11 11.67
C LEU A 22 0.57 -48.03 12.49
N HIS A 23 0.78 -48.22 13.79
CA HIS A 23 1.57 -47.29 14.61
C HIS A 23 3.07 -47.32 14.26
N LEU A 24 3.63 -48.50 13.94
CA LEU A 24 5.02 -48.64 13.50
C LEU A 24 5.24 -48.11 12.08
N HIS A 25 4.33 -48.38 11.14
CA HIS A 25 4.36 -47.82 9.79
C HIS A 25 4.02 -46.32 9.76
N GLY A 26 3.24 -45.82 10.72
CA GLY A 26 3.04 -44.39 10.94
C GLY A 26 4.32 -43.65 11.37
N LYS A 27 5.37 -44.37 11.80
CA LYS A 27 6.71 -43.83 12.05
C LYS A 27 7.65 -43.96 10.83
N ASP A 28 7.21 -44.66 9.78
CA ASP A 28 7.94 -44.86 8.54
C ASP A 28 7.60 -43.76 7.53
N ARG A 29 8.63 -43.15 6.91
CA ARG A 29 8.50 -41.99 6.00
C ARG A 29 7.71 -42.28 4.73
N ASN A 30 7.56 -43.55 4.36
CA ASN A 30 6.83 -43.96 3.16
C ASN A 30 5.30 -43.99 3.35
N HIS A 31 4.80 -43.90 4.59
CA HIS A 31 3.36 -43.95 4.90
C HIS A 31 2.87 -42.63 5.52
N ALA A 32 3.25 -41.50 4.92
CA ALA A 32 2.95 -40.15 5.41
C ALA A 32 1.44 -39.87 5.58
N ILE A 33 0.58 -40.55 4.81
CA ILE A 33 -0.88 -40.42 4.91
C ILE A 33 -1.40 -41.04 6.22
N LEU A 34 -0.83 -42.18 6.64
CA LEU A 34 -1.21 -42.88 7.87
C LEU A 34 -0.66 -42.17 9.11
N ALA A 35 0.58 -41.67 9.04
CA ALA A 35 1.18 -40.83 10.08
C ALA A 35 0.32 -39.58 10.35
N ARG A 36 -0.13 -38.93 9.27
CA ARG A 36 -0.98 -37.75 9.33
C ARG A 36 -2.41 -38.07 9.74
N PHE A 37 -2.98 -39.22 9.36
CA PHE A 37 -4.27 -39.68 9.87
C PHE A 37 -4.26 -39.86 11.40
N ILE A 38 -3.19 -40.46 11.96
CA ILE A 38 -3.06 -40.65 13.42
C ILE A 38 -2.87 -39.29 14.13
N GLU A 39 -2.09 -38.38 13.54
CA GLU A 39 -1.84 -37.04 14.08
C GLU A 39 -3.08 -36.12 13.99
N GLU A 40 -3.82 -36.17 12.88
CA GLU A 40 -5.02 -35.37 12.62
C GLU A 40 -6.25 -35.94 13.34
N ALA A 41 -6.39 -37.26 13.48
CA ALA A 41 -7.40 -37.86 14.37
C ALA A 41 -7.15 -37.52 15.84
N THR A 42 -5.87 -37.36 16.22
CA THR A 42 -5.49 -36.85 17.55
C THR A 42 -5.75 -35.34 17.69
N LEU A 43 -5.69 -34.56 16.60
CA LEU A 43 -5.98 -33.11 16.54
C LEU A 43 -7.49 -32.79 16.48
N ALA A 44 -8.25 -33.52 15.68
CA ALA A 44 -9.71 -33.40 15.56
C ALA A 44 -10.43 -33.82 16.86
N VAL A 45 -9.78 -34.69 17.64
CA VAL A 45 -10.19 -35.05 19.01
C VAL A 45 -9.58 -34.10 20.07
N ARG A 46 -8.63 -33.22 19.70
CA ARG A 46 -7.94 -32.31 20.64
C ARG A 46 -8.64 -30.98 20.88
N GLU A 47 -9.53 -30.53 19.99
CA GLU A 47 -10.28 -29.28 20.15
C GLU A 47 -11.65 -29.53 20.80
N GLU A 48 -11.66 -30.13 21.98
CA GLU A 48 -12.88 -30.31 22.79
C GLU A 48 -13.24 -29.00 23.55
N GLY A 49 -14.53 -28.66 23.55
CA GLY A 49 -15.09 -27.45 24.18
C GLY A 49 -15.28 -26.28 23.20
N ILE A 50 -14.20 -25.64 22.77
CA ILE A 50 -14.24 -24.44 21.91
C ILE A 50 -14.80 -24.75 20.51
N GLY A 51 -14.70 -26.00 20.04
CA GLY A 51 -15.28 -26.44 18.77
C GLY A 51 -16.79 -26.17 18.65
N LEU A 52 -17.55 -26.20 19.76
CA LEU A 52 -18.97 -25.83 19.74
C LEU A 52 -19.19 -24.35 19.49
N LEU A 53 -18.31 -23.48 19.99
CA LEU A 53 -18.37 -22.05 19.70
C LEU A 53 -18.10 -21.79 18.21
N ALA A 54 -17.11 -22.47 17.63
CA ALA A 54 -16.87 -22.38 16.19
C ALA A 54 -18.08 -22.90 15.38
N ALA A 55 -18.70 -23.99 15.81
CA ALA A 55 -19.95 -24.48 15.21
C ALA A 55 -21.09 -23.44 15.31
N ALA A 56 -21.20 -22.74 16.44
CA ALA A 56 -22.18 -21.67 16.66
C ALA A 56 -22.02 -20.52 15.65
N ALA A 57 -20.80 -20.07 15.37
CA ALA A 57 -20.56 -19.07 14.32
C ALA A 57 -21.02 -19.56 12.94
N VAL A 58 -20.72 -20.81 12.58
CA VAL A 58 -21.14 -21.39 11.30
C VAL A 58 -22.66 -21.50 11.21
N SER A 59 -23.32 -21.91 12.30
CA SER A 59 -24.77 -22.00 12.38
C SER A 59 -25.45 -20.66 12.19
N LEU A 60 -24.91 -19.57 12.76
CA LEU A 60 -25.47 -18.23 12.62
C LEU A 60 -25.22 -17.60 11.24
N SER A 61 -24.38 -18.23 10.41
CA SER A 61 -23.91 -17.64 9.18
C SER A 61 -24.61 -18.21 7.97
N SER A 62 -25.28 -17.34 7.21
CA SER A 62 -25.88 -17.70 5.92
C SER A 62 -24.89 -17.52 4.75
N THR A 63 -23.87 -16.67 4.95
CA THR A 63 -22.81 -16.37 3.98
C THR A 63 -21.42 -16.41 4.63
N LEU A 64 -20.36 -16.45 3.82
CA LEU A 64 -18.97 -16.38 4.30
C LEU A 64 -18.64 -15.05 5.01
N ALA A 65 -19.35 -13.97 4.68
CA ALA A 65 -19.17 -12.67 5.34
C ALA A 65 -19.76 -12.70 6.76
N ASP A 66 -20.89 -13.38 6.97
CA ASP A 66 -21.52 -13.53 8.29
C ASP A 66 -20.59 -14.28 9.26
N ILE A 67 -19.77 -15.22 8.75
CA ILE A 67 -18.77 -15.96 9.56
C ILE A 67 -17.74 -15.01 10.16
N VAL A 68 -17.39 -13.92 9.48
CA VAL A 68 -16.43 -12.94 10.02
C VAL A 68 -17.05 -12.20 11.21
N VAL A 69 -18.35 -11.88 11.13
CA VAL A 69 -19.09 -11.18 12.18
C VAL A 69 -19.38 -12.10 13.37
N ALA A 70 -19.97 -13.26 13.12
CA ALA A 70 -20.27 -14.25 14.16
C ALA A 70 -18.99 -14.86 14.75
N GLY A 71 -17.95 -15.05 13.94
CA GLY A 71 -16.64 -15.54 14.36
C GLY A 71 -15.92 -14.56 15.28
N ALA A 72 -16.03 -13.24 15.03
CA ALA A 72 -15.48 -12.24 15.94
C ALA A 72 -16.14 -12.31 17.33
N GLU A 73 -17.46 -12.50 17.40
CA GLU A 73 -18.16 -12.70 18.68
C GLU A 73 -17.77 -14.03 19.34
N VAL A 74 -17.61 -15.11 18.59
CA VAL A 74 -17.11 -16.39 19.11
C VAL A 74 -15.74 -16.24 19.78
N VAL A 75 -14.82 -15.47 19.17
CA VAL A 75 -13.51 -15.21 19.78
C VAL A 75 -13.67 -14.44 21.09
N ARG A 76 -14.53 -13.41 21.14
CA ARG A 76 -14.81 -12.67 22.38
C ARG A 76 -15.39 -13.56 23.46
N LEU A 77 -16.36 -14.42 23.12
CA LEU A 77 -16.96 -15.38 24.05
C LEU A 77 -15.94 -16.41 24.52
N ALA A 78 -15.04 -16.90 23.66
CA ALA A 78 -13.99 -17.83 24.03
C ALA A 78 -13.00 -17.21 25.03
N PHE A 79 -12.61 -15.94 24.83
CA PHE A 79 -11.77 -15.23 25.79
C PHE A 79 -12.48 -15.02 27.14
N ARG A 80 -13.74 -14.58 27.12
CA ARG A 80 -14.54 -14.39 28.35
C ARG A 80 -14.74 -15.71 29.11
N LEU A 81 -15.02 -16.79 28.37
CA LEU A 81 -15.11 -18.15 28.90
C LEU A 81 -13.77 -18.58 29.52
N GLY A 82 -12.66 -18.36 28.82
CA GLY A 82 -11.33 -18.71 29.32
C GLY A 82 -10.95 -17.96 30.59
N ILE A 83 -11.23 -16.65 30.65
CA ILE A 83 -10.99 -15.83 31.86
C ILE A 83 -11.83 -16.34 33.03
N LEU A 84 -13.13 -16.56 32.81
CA LEU A 84 -14.02 -17.09 33.85
C LEU A 84 -13.54 -18.46 34.36
N VAL A 85 -13.19 -19.36 33.44
CA VAL A 85 -12.72 -20.72 33.79
C VAL A 85 -11.40 -20.65 34.56
N ASP A 86 -10.47 -19.78 34.17
CA ASP A 86 -9.20 -19.57 34.86
C ASP A 86 -9.42 -18.99 36.26
N GLU A 87 -10.22 -17.92 36.40
CA GLU A 87 -10.55 -17.32 37.70
C GLU A 87 -11.17 -18.34 38.66
N VAL A 88 -12.19 -19.06 38.21
CA VAL A 88 -12.85 -20.10 39.02
C VAL A 88 -11.89 -21.24 39.35
N SER A 89 -10.99 -21.62 38.43
CA SER A 89 -10.04 -22.70 38.67
C SER A 89 -8.91 -22.29 39.62
N GLN A 90 -8.45 -21.03 39.58
CA GLN A 90 -7.48 -20.50 40.54
C GLN A 90 -8.04 -20.46 41.96
N ASP A 91 -9.32 -20.14 42.13
CA ASP A 91 -10.02 -20.21 43.42
C ASP A 91 -10.10 -21.64 43.97
N LEU A 92 -10.17 -22.64 43.09
CA LEU A 92 -10.23 -24.06 43.48
C LEU A 92 -8.85 -24.64 43.78
N HIS A 93 -7.84 -24.29 42.99
CA HIS A 93 -6.47 -24.73 43.17
C HIS A 93 -5.48 -23.81 42.47
N THR A 94 -4.62 -23.16 43.26
CA THR A 94 -3.49 -22.39 42.74
C THR A 94 -2.45 -23.31 42.07
N PRO A 95 -2.02 -23.02 40.84
CA PRO A 95 -1.03 -23.84 40.13
C PRO A 95 0.31 -23.92 40.86
N ASP A 96 0.82 -25.15 41.07
CA ASP A 96 2.20 -25.37 41.52
C ASP A 96 3.14 -25.18 40.32
N TRP A 97 3.80 -24.03 40.25
CA TRP A 97 4.88 -23.78 39.29
C TRP A 97 6.11 -24.60 39.69
N THR A 98 6.11 -25.89 39.34
CA THR A 98 7.31 -26.73 39.54
C THR A 98 8.47 -26.21 38.68
N ALA A 99 9.71 -26.46 39.13
CA ALA A 99 10.97 -26.04 38.49
C ALA A 99 11.16 -26.49 37.01
N THR A 100 10.21 -27.24 36.45
CA THR A 100 10.21 -27.74 35.06
C THR A 100 9.37 -26.89 34.10
N GLY A 101 8.63 -25.89 34.58
CA GLY A 101 7.98 -24.86 33.75
C GLY A 101 6.74 -25.29 32.96
N ALA A 102 6.25 -26.54 33.10
CA ALA A 102 5.02 -27.00 32.44
C ALA A 102 3.83 -27.04 33.43
N PRO A 103 2.67 -26.44 33.10
CA PRO A 103 1.49 -26.47 33.96
C PRO A 103 0.89 -27.88 34.04
N ASP A 104 0.35 -28.23 35.21
CA ASP A 104 -0.32 -29.51 35.40
C ASP A 104 -1.65 -29.58 34.66
N SER A 105 -1.96 -30.76 34.14
CA SER A 105 -3.24 -31.01 33.47
C SER A 105 -4.39 -31.17 34.46
N TRP A 106 -5.52 -30.55 34.14
CA TRP A 106 -6.80 -30.64 34.83
C TRP A 106 -7.68 -31.80 34.34
N ALA A 107 -7.23 -32.57 33.33
CA ALA A 107 -8.01 -33.66 32.75
C ALA A 107 -7.14 -34.83 32.24
N TYR A 108 -7.58 -36.07 32.46
CA TYR A 108 -6.90 -37.28 31.99
C TYR A 108 -7.88 -38.23 31.31
N VAL A 109 -7.44 -38.89 30.24
CA VAL A 109 -8.17 -39.97 29.59
C VAL A 109 -7.66 -41.32 30.07
N LEU A 110 -8.60 -42.18 30.43
CA LEU A 110 -8.42 -43.56 30.80
C LEU A 110 -8.97 -44.44 29.66
N PRO A 111 -8.11 -45.10 28.87
CA PRO A 111 -8.55 -46.04 27.85
C PRO A 111 -8.89 -47.40 28.48
N TYR A 112 -9.77 -48.13 27.82
CA TYR A 112 -10.21 -49.49 28.15
C TYR A 112 -10.84 -49.64 29.54
N VAL A 113 -11.59 -48.62 29.97
CA VAL A 113 -12.42 -48.63 31.20
C VAL A 113 -13.84 -48.18 30.90
N THR A 114 -14.79 -48.66 31.70
CA THR A 114 -16.20 -48.24 31.64
C THR A 114 -16.42 -47.01 32.52
N ALA A 115 -17.40 -46.17 32.17
CA ALA A 115 -17.73 -45.00 32.97
C ALA A 115 -18.28 -45.39 34.35
N GLU A 116 -18.98 -46.52 34.43
CA GLU A 116 -19.59 -47.05 35.64
C GLU A 116 -18.53 -47.50 36.65
N ASP A 117 -17.47 -48.17 36.18
CA ASP A 117 -16.36 -48.59 37.05
C ASP A 117 -15.57 -47.38 37.57
N VAL A 118 -15.30 -46.40 36.70
CA VAL A 118 -14.62 -45.16 37.07
C VAL A 118 -15.44 -44.37 38.08
N GLN A 119 -16.77 -44.23 37.86
CA GLN A 119 -17.64 -43.48 38.78
C GLN A 119 -17.70 -44.16 40.15
N ARG A 120 -17.85 -45.49 40.20
CA ARG A 120 -17.89 -46.25 41.45
C ARG A 120 -16.62 -46.05 42.27
N GLU A 121 -15.45 -46.11 41.62
CA GLU A 121 -14.17 -45.89 42.29
C GLU A 121 -14.04 -44.44 42.79
N LEU A 122 -14.39 -43.45 41.96
CA LEU A 122 -14.36 -42.04 42.37
C LEU A 122 -15.26 -41.78 43.58
N ASP A 123 -16.46 -42.36 43.61
CA ASP A 123 -17.40 -42.24 44.72
C ASP A 123 -16.83 -42.84 46.02
N GLU A 124 -16.17 -44.00 45.93
CA GLU A 124 -15.48 -44.62 47.06
C GLU A 124 -14.32 -43.76 47.58
N ILE A 125 -13.51 -43.19 46.68
CA ILE A 125 -12.42 -42.28 47.02
C ILE A 125 -12.97 -41.01 47.70
N HIS A 126 -13.99 -40.36 47.12
CA HIS A 126 -14.55 -39.13 47.70
C HIS A 126 -15.17 -39.38 49.06
N LYS A 127 -15.83 -40.52 49.24
CA LYS A 127 -16.39 -40.92 50.54
C LYS A 127 -15.31 -41.20 51.57
N ARG A 128 -14.23 -41.89 51.17
CA ARG A 128 -13.09 -42.20 52.03
C ARG A 128 -12.32 -40.96 52.46
N GLU A 129 -12.07 -40.03 51.53
CA GLU A 129 -11.31 -38.81 51.75
C GLU A 129 -12.14 -37.63 52.25
N LYS A 130 -13.48 -37.76 52.30
CA LYS A 130 -14.44 -36.70 52.61
C LYS A 130 -14.22 -35.44 51.74
N THR A 131 -14.09 -35.65 50.44
CA THR A 131 -13.76 -34.59 49.48
C THR A 131 -14.88 -33.56 49.40
N PRO A 132 -14.59 -32.24 49.58
CA PRO A 132 -15.57 -31.17 49.36
C PRO A 132 -16.14 -31.20 47.95
N GLU A 133 -17.41 -30.82 47.79
CA GLU A 133 -18.13 -30.92 46.50
C GLU A 133 -17.36 -30.26 45.35
N THR A 134 -16.84 -29.06 45.58
CA THR A 134 -16.09 -28.26 44.59
C THR A 134 -14.71 -28.84 44.24
N SER A 135 -14.19 -29.76 45.05
CA SER A 135 -12.86 -30.37 44.87
C SER A 135 -12.93 -31.81 44.33
N LYS A 136 -14.13 -32.29 44.01
CA LYS A 136 -14.32 -33.65 43.50
C LYS A 136 -13.70 -33.80 42.11
N VAL A 137 -13.09 -34.96 41.89
CA VAL A 137 -12.72 -35.42 40.54
C VAL A 137 -13.95 -36.09 39.93
N PHE A 138 -14.31 -35.73 38.71
CA PHE A 138 -15.54 -36.17 38.05
C PHE A 138 -15.28 -36.64 36.61
N ILE A 139 -16.24 -37.36 36.04
CA ILE A 139 -16.20 -37.77 34.63
C ILE A 139 -16.65 -36.59 33.77
N SER A 140 -15.75 -36.08 32.93
CA SER A 140 -16.00 -34.94 32.04
C SER A 140 -16.38 -35.37 30.62
N ALA A 141 -15.92 -36.55 30.16
CA ALA A 141 -16.33 -37.13 28.89
C ALA A 141 -16.35 -38.66 28.97
N ARG A 142 -17.22 -39.30 28.20
CA ARG A 142 -17.22 -40.77 28.07
C ARG A 142 -17.47 -41.25 26.65
N ASN A 143 -16.90 -42.42 26.38
CA ASN A 143 -17.02 -43.22 25.16
C ASN A 143 -17.02 -44.70 25.57
N LYS A 144 -17.49 -45.61 24.70
CA LYS A 144 -17.52 -47.07 24.95
C LYS A 144 -16.20 -47.67 25.40
N THR A 145 -15.09 -47.10 24.94
CA THR A 145 -13.74 -47.64 25.15
C THR A 145 -12.86 -46.74 26.00
N SER A 146 -13.33 -45.57 26.44
CA SER A 146 -12.50 -44.62 27.19
C SER A 146 -13.32 -43.62 27.97
N VAL A 147 -12.80 -43.20 29.13
CA VAL A 147 -13.42 -42.23 30.03
C VAL A 147 -12.43 -41.11 30.30
N ALA A 148 -12.86 -39.86 30.18
CA ALA A 148 -12.09 -38.70 30.62
C ALA A 148 -12.55 -38.27 32.01
N ILE A 149 -11.60 -38.07 32.91
CA ILE A 149 -11.82 -37.54 34.25
C ILE A 149 -11.15 -36.18 34.39
N SER A 150 -11.81 -35.26 35.08
CA SER A 150 -11.32 -33.90 35.32
C SER A 150 -11.44 -33.54 36.81
N GLY A 151 -10.57 -32.66 37.28
CA GLY A 151 -10.61 -32.14 38.65
C GLY A 151 -9.35 -31.35 39.00
N PRO A 152 -9.26 -30.78 40.23
CA PRO A 152 -8.07 -30.06 40.68
C PRO A 152 -6.79 -30.89 40.51
N SER A 153 -5.78 -30.31 39.86
CA SER A 153 -4.63 -31.07 39.34
C SER A 153 -3.83 -31.82 40.41
N ALA A 154 -3.65 -31.26 41.62
CA ALA A 154 -3.05 -31.96 42.76
C ALA A 154 -3.86 -33.19 43.19
N ARG A 155 -5.19 -33.07 43.25
CA ARG A 155 -6.09 -34.17 43.60
C ARG A 155 -6.13 -35.23 42.51
N LEU A 156 -6.23 -34.81 41.25
CA LEU A 156 -6.27 -35.70 40.10
C LEU A 156 -4.99 -36.56 40.03
N ARG A 157 -3.82 -35.98 40.27
CA ARG A 157 -2.56 -36.72 40.40
C ARG A 157 -2.54 -37.66 41.61
N GLY A 158 -3.10 -37.22 42.74
CA GLY A 158 -3.26 -38.06 43.92
C GLY A 158 -4.08 -39.31 43.62
N VAL A 159 -5.25 -39.14 43.00
CA VAL A 159 -6.13 -40.24 42.57
C VAL A 159 -5.40 -41.19 41.62
N LEU A 160 -4.72 -40.67 40.60
CA LEU A 160 -3.99 -41.48 39.63
C LEU A 160 -2.78 -42.22 40.19
N ARG A 161 -2.18 -41.75 41.29
CA ARG A 161 -0.98 -42.36 41.89
C ARG A 161 -1.28 -43.28 43.07
N LEU A 162 -2.32 -42.98 43.84
CA LEU A 162 -2.57 -43.60 45.15
C LEU A 162 -3.75 -44.59 45.15
N SER A 163 -4.65 -44.55 44.16
CA SER A 163 -5.71 -45.53 44.05
C SER A 163 -5.21 -46.76 43.30
N ASP A 164 -5.43 -47.94 43.88
CA ASP A 164 -5.13 -49.25 43.28
C ASP A 164 -5.83 -49.42 41.92
N PHE A 165 -7.03 -48.84 41.74
CA PHE A 165 -7.76 -48.91 40.49
C PHE A 165 -7.12 -48.07 39.37
N PHE A 166 -6.62 -46.88 39.70
CA PHE A 166 -6.09 -45.94 38.70
C PHE A 166 -4.59 -46.09 38.45
N CYS A 167 -3.80 -46.50 39.46
CA CYS A 167 -2.33 -46.52 39.38
C CYS A 167 -1.80 -47.54 38.37
N ASP A 168 -2.45 -48.70 38.27
CA ASP A 168 -2.06 -49.80 37.36
C ASP A 168 -2.59 -49.58 35.93
N ARG A 169 -3.44 -48.57 35.72
CA ARG A 169 -4.05 -48.28 34.44
C ARG A 169 -3.32 -47.18 33.71
N ARG A 170 -3.18 -47.34 32.39
CA ARG A 170 -2.63 -46.30 31.53
C ARG A 170 -3.54 -45.07 31.63
N SER A 171 -2.99 -43.93 32.01
CA SER A 171 -3.66 -42.64 31.94
C SER A 171 -2.91 -41.72 30.99
N VAL A 172 -3.64 -40.87 30.28
CA VAL A 172 -3.08 -39.91 29.32
C VAL A 172 -3.56 -38.52 29.71
N ALA A 173 -2.63 -37.64 30.09
CA ALA A 173 -2.96 -36.25 30.39
C ALA A 173 -3.47 -35.55 29.12
N LEU A 174 -4.61 -34.87 29.23
CA LEU A 174 -5.12 -33.98 28.19
C LEU A 174 -4.47 -32.60 28.33
N PRO A 175 -4.30 -31.84 27.24
CA PRO A 175 -3.72 -30.51 27.29
C PRO A 175 -4.70 -29.44 27.82
N VAL A 176 -5.34 -29.72 28.97
CA VAL A 176 -6.28 -28.83 29.65
C VAL A 176 -5.56 -28.20 30.82
N TYR A 177 -5.04 -26.99 30.63
CA TYR A 177 -4.17 -26.32 31.61
C TYR A 177 -4.82 -25.08 32.24
N ALA A 178 -5.78 -24.48 31.53
CA ALA A 178 -6.41 -23.21 31.92
C ALA A 178 -7.57 -23.36 32.89
N GLY A 179 -8.00 -24.58 33.23
CA GLY A 179 -9.04 -24.82 34.22
C GLY A 179 -10.06 -25.89 33.86
N LEU A 180 -11.12 -25.98 34.68
CA LEU A 180 -12.16 -27.00 34.59
C LEU A 180 -13.34 -26.56 33.71
N CYS A 181 -13.79 -27.44 32.84
CA CYS A 181 -15.06 -27.37 32.11
C CYS A 181 -15.86 -28.65 32.35
N HIS A 182 -17.11 -28.70 31.89
CA HIS A 182 -18.02 -29.84 32.07
C HIS A 182 -18.32 -30.19 33.53
N ALA A 183 -18.29 -29.19 34.41
CA ALA A 183 -18.40 -29.32 35.86
C ALA A 183 -19.71 -28.68 36.36
N GLU A 184 -20.82 -29.41 36.25
CA GLU A 184 -22.15 -28.96 36.72
C GLU A 184 -22.15 -28.52 38.21
N HIS A 185 -21.33 -29.16 39.04
CA HIS A 185 -21.21 -28.85 40.47
C HIS A 185 -20.40 -27.57 40.76
N ILE A 186 -19.77 -26.97 39.76
CA ILE A 186 -18.98 -25.72 39.87
C ILE A 186 -19.72 -24.56 39.20
N TYR A 187 -20.26 -24.78 37.99
CA TYR A 187 -20.84 -23.71 37.18
C TYR A 187 -22.37 -23.64 37.28
N ASN A 188 -22.94 -22.44 37.07
CA ASN A 188 -24.38 -22.19 37.12
C ASN A 188 -24.77 -21.14 36.07
N SER A 189 -26.07 -20.84 35.93
CA SER A 189 -26.56 -19.89 34.93
C SER A 189 -26.01 -18.47 35.07
N SER A 190 -25.65 -18.03 36.29
CA SER A 190 -25.02 -16.71 36.48
C SER A 190 -23.66 -16.65 35.79
N HIS A 191 -22.87 -17.73 35.88
CA HIS A 191 -21.58 -17.82 35.19
C HIS A 191 -21.74 -17.77 33.66
N VAL A 192 -22.75 -18.47 33.13
CA VAL A 192 -23.08 -18.45 31.69
C VAL A 192 -23.44 -17.03 31.23
N HIS A 193 -24.29 -16.33 31.98
CA HIS A 193 -24.68 -14.96 31.64
C HIS A 193 -23.50 -13.99 31.66
N THR A 194 -22.54 -14.15 32.58
CA THR A 194 -21.31 -13.33 32.59
C THR A 194 -20.51 -13.51 31.29
N VAL A 195 -20.53 -14.69 30.67
CA VAL A 195 -19.86 -14.92 29.39
C VAL A 195 -20.67 -14.33 28.24
N VAL A 196 -21.98 -14.62 28.16
CA VAL A 196 -22.79 -14.39 26.96
C VAL A 196 -23.44 -13.01 26.89
N ARG A 197 -23.98 -12.49 28.00
CA ARG A 197 -24.83 -11.28 27.96
C ARG A 197 -24.01 -10.01 27.80
N THR A 198 -23.99 -9.51 26.57
CA THR A 198 -23.27 -8.30 26.17
C THR A 198 -24.06 -7.56 25.10
N ASN A 199 -23.91 -6.24 25.04
CA ASN A 199 -24.55 -5.40 24.02
C ASN A 199 -24.21 -5.84 22.58
N SER A 200 -23.04 -6.46 22.36
CA SER A 200 -22.63 -6.97 21.04
C SER A 200 -23.42 -8.21 20.63
N ILE A 201 -23.75 -9.10 21.57
CA ILE A 201 -24.59 -10.27 21.33
C ILE A 201 -26.05 -9.90 21.10
N ASP A 202 -26.55 -8.85 21.77
CA ASP A 202 -27.90 -8.32 21.50
C ASP A 202 -28.01 -7.78 20.07
N LEU A 203 -26.99 -7.02 19.63
CA LEU A 203 -26.89 -6.53 18.26
C LEU A 203 -26.76 -7.67 17.25
N LEU A 204 -25.99 -8.71 17.56
CA LEU A 204 -25.86 -9.89 16.71
C LEU A 204 -27.19 -10.63 16.58
N SER A 205 -27.91 -10.81 17.70
CA SER A 205 -29.21 -11.47 17.76
C SER A 205 -30.29 -10.73 17.00
N SER A 206 -30.16 -9.41 16.85
CA SER A 206 -31.07 -8.61 16.00
C SER A 206 -30.85 -8.81 14.49
N LYS A 207 -29.70 -9.35 14.08
CA LYS A 207 -29.27 -9.45 12.68
C LYS A 207 -29.19 -10.88 12.16
N LEU A 208 -28.75 -11.82 12.99
CA LEU A 208 -28.48 -13.20 12.61
C LEU A 208 -29.26 -14.17 13.48
N SER A 209 -29.78 -15.22 12.84
CA SER A 209 -30.45 -16.34 13.50
C SER A 209 -29.82 -17.66 13.05
N PRO A 210 -29.93 -18.73 13.87
CA PRO A 210 -29.38 -20.04 13.53
C PRO A 210 -29.97 -20.61 12.23
N ALA A 211 -29.15 -20.74 11.20
CA ALA A 211 -29.50 -21.30 9.89
C ALA A 211 -29.30 -22.82 9.84
N VAL A 212 -28.34 -23.37 10.60
CA VAL A 212 -28.02 -24.80 10.62
C VAL A 212 -28.05 -25.35 12.03
N ALA A 213 -28.90 -26.33 12.30
CA ALA A 213 -28.99 -26.88 13.65
C ALA A 213 -27.69 -27.58 14.10
N ILE A 214 -27.17 -27.15 15.25
CA ILE A 214 -26.01 -27.72 15.95
C ILE A 214 -26.47 -28.76 16.94
N PHE A 215 -25.73 -29.86 17.05
CA PHE A 215 -26.02 -30.95 17.97
C PHE A 215 -25.29 -30.78 19.30
N SER A 216 -26.04 -30.99 20.37
CA SER A 216 -25.53 -31.13 21.73
C SER A 216 -24.63 -32.35 21.84
N THR A 217 -23.43 -32.14 22.38
CA THR A 217 -22.44 -33.16 22.73
C THR A 217 -22.85 -34.07 23.89
N ASN A 218 -23.83 -33.64 24.68
CA ASN A 218 -24.38 -34.43 25.77
C ASN A 218 -25.57 -35.29 25.31
N THR A 219 -26.53 -34.68 24.62
CA THR A 219 -27.81 -35.35 24.31
C THR A 219 -27.88 -35.95 22.90
N GLY A 220 -26.97 -35.56 22.00
CA GLY A 220 -27.07 -35.94 20.59
C GLY A 220 -28.28 -35.33 19.87
N ARG A 221 -28.93 -34.31 20.44
CA ARG A 221 -30.09 -33.63 19.85
C ARG A 221 -29.72 -32.21 19.43
N PRO A 222 -30.41 -31.61 18.44
CA PRO A 222 -30.14 -30.24 18.06
C PRO A 222 -30.50 -29.25 19.19
N PHE A 223 -29.69 -28.20 19.36
CA PHE A 223 -30.01 -27.10 20.25
C PHE A 223 -31.30 -26.39 19.79
N LYS A 224 -32.14 -26.01 20.76
CA LYS A 224 -33.33 -25.20 20.51
C LYS A 224 -32.96 -23.74 20.74
N ALA A 225 -32.74 -23.01 19.66
CA ALA A 225 -32.43 -21.59 19.71
C ALA A 225 -32.97 -20.91 18.45
N ASP A 226 -33.71 -19.80 18.66
CA ASP A 226 -34.22 -18.96 17.59
C ASP A 226 -33.34 -17.71 17.38
N THR A 227 -32.53 -17.34 18.39
CA THR A 227 -31.64 -16.18 18.38
C THR A 227 -30.19 -16.56 18.65
N ALA A 228 -29.26 -15.68 18.29
CA ALA A 228 -27.84 -15.87 18.59
C ALA A 228 -27.56 -15.94 20.10
N GLU A 229 -28.20 -15.09 20.91
CA GLU A 229 -28.10 -15.12 22.37
C GLU A 229 -28.49 -16.50 22.93
N GLN A 230 -29.65 -17.03 22.53
CA GLN A 230 -30.12 -18.35 22.99
C GLN A 230 -29.17 -19.47 22.56
N LEU A 231 -28.61 -19.38 21.35
CA LEU A 231 -27.67 -20.38 20.86
C LEU A 231 -26.37 -20.36 21.67
N PHE A 232 -25.81 -19.18 21.95
CA PHE A 232 -24.59 -19.05 22.74
C PHE A 232 -24.82 -19.39 24.22
N ASP A 233 -25.97 -19.05 24.80
CA ASP A 233 -26.34 -19.43 26.17
C ASP A 233 -26.39 -20.96 26.31
N ASN A 234 -27.04 -21.65 25.36
CA ASN A 234 -27.07 -23.11 25.31
C ASN A 234 -25.66 -23.72 25.14
N VAL A 235 -24.85 -23.18 24.24
CA VAL A 235 -23.49 -23.69 23.95
C VAL A 235 -22.55 -23.49 25.15
N ILE A 236 -22.53 -22.30 25.75
CA ILE A 236 -21.71 -22.02 26.93
C ILE A 236 -22.17 -22.83 28.14
N THR A 237 -23.49 -22.99 28.33
CA THR A 237 -24.03 -23.89 29.37
C THR A 237 -23.50 -25.30 29.17
N GLU A 238 -23.51 -25.81 27.94
CA GLU A 238 -23.01 -27.15 27.65
C GLU A 238 -21.51 -27.29 27.93
N ILE A 239 -20.69 -26.35 27.48
CA ILE A 239 -19.24 -26.37 27.72
C ILE A 239 -18.92 -26.32 29.21
N LEU A 240 -19.60 -25.48 29.98
CA LEU A 240 -19.32 -25.30 31.40
C LEU A 240 -19.87 -26.44 32.27
N THR A 241 -21.08 -26.93 31.98
CA THR A 241 -21.81 -27.80 32.93
C THR A 241 -21.94 -29.24 32.48
N GLN A 242 -22.10 -29.51 31.19
CA GLN A 242 -22.52 -30.82 30.71
C GLN A 242 -21.32 -31.67 30.31
N ARG A 243 -21.35 -32.96 30.68
CA ARG A 243 -20.35 -33.94 30.22
C ARG A 243 -20.54 -34.31 28.75
N ILE A 244 -19.44 -34.63 28.08
CA ILE A 244 -19.43 -35.04 26.67
C ILE A 244 -19.79 -36.53 26.53
N GLU A 245 -20.72 -36.84 25.63
CA GLU A 245 -21.34 -38.15 25.42
C GLU A 245 -21.21 -38.58 23.95
N TRP A 246 -20.04 -39.13 23.58
CA TRP A 246 -19.72 -39.43 22.17
C TRP A 246 -20.72 -40.36 21.49
N ASP A 247 -21.24 -41.34 22.21
CA ASP A 247 -22.25 -42.26 21.68
C ASP A 247 -23.56 -41.57 21.32
N ASN A 248 -24.00 -40.59 22.12
CA ASN A 248 -25.21 -39.83 21.86
C ASN A 248 -25.03 -38.94 20.63
N VAL A 249 -23.88 -38.29 20.49
CA VAL A 249 -23.54 -37.47 19.32
C VAL A 249 -23.60 -38.31 18.05
N MET A 250 -22.95 -39.47 18.04
CA MET A 250 -22.97 -40.38 16.90
C MET A 250 -24.38 -40.87 16.59
N GLY A 251 -25.17 -41.22 17.61
CA GLY A 251 -26.58 -41.58 17.46
C GLY A 251 -27.40 -40.47 16.82
N GLY A 252 -27.24 -39.23 17.30
CA GLY A 252 -27.92 -38.04 16.78
C GLY A 252 -27.62 -37.73 15.31
N ILE A 253 -26.35 -37.85 14.93
CA ILE A 253 -25.91 -37.67 13.54
C ILE A 253 -26.51 -38.76 12.65
N ILE A 254 -26.48 -40.03 13.10
CA ILE A 254 -27.04 -41.17 12.38
C ILE A 254 -28.56 -41.00 12.19
N ASP A 255 -29.28 -40.59 13.24
CA ASP A 255 -30.73 -40.38 13.17
C ASP A 255 -31.11 -39.22 12.26
N ARG A 256 -30.33 -38.13 12.24
CA ARG A 256 -30.51 -37.05 11.26
C ARG A 256 -30.24 -37.51 9.83
N ALA A 257 -29.18 -38.27 9.61
CA ALA A 257 -28.88 -38.82 8.29
C ALA A 257 -30.04 -39.70 7.77
N ARG A 258 -30.59 -40.56 8.65
CA ARG A 258 -31.77 -41.38 8.34
C ARG A 258 -33.00 -40.54 8.00
N ASN A 259 -33.29 -39.49 8.79
CA ASN A 259 -34.47 -38.64 8.61
C ASN A 259 -34.44 -37.81 7.32
N ILE A 260 -33.26 -37.48 6.79
CA ILE A 260 -33.10 -36.76 5.52
C ILE A 260 -33.26 -37.70 4.31
N GLY A 261 -33.42 -39.01 4.55
CA GLY A 261 -33.47 -40.02 3.49
C GLY A 261 -32.11 -40.28 2.85
N ALA A 262 -31.02 -39.95 3.54
CA ALA A 262 -29.67 -40.22 3.07
C ALA A 262 -29.39 -41.73 3.15
N SER A 263 -29.18 -42.38 2.00
CA SER A 263 -28.82 -43.80 1.94
C SER A 263 -27.39 -44.10 2.41
N GLU A 264 -26.55 -43.07 2.50
CA GLU A 264 -25.17 -43.11 2.98
C GLU A 264 -24.80 -41.71 3.52
N CYS A 265 -24.15 -41.63 4.68
CA CYS A 265 -23.64 -40.38 5.28
C CYS A 265 -22.12 -40.49 5.38
N GLN A 266 -21.41 -39.72 4.56
CA GLN A 266 -19.94 -39.69 4.53
C GLN A 266 -19.45 -38.40 5.17
N ILE A 267 -18.75 -38.51 6.29
CA ILE A 267 -17.96 -37.40 6.87
C ILE A 267 -16.69 -37.30 6.01
N SER A 268 -16.74 -36.50 4.94
CA SER A 268 -15.61 -36.28 4.05
C SER A 268 -14.80 -35.06 4.50
N GLU A 269 -13.54 -35.29 4.86
CA GLU A 269 -12.56 -34.22 4.97
C GLU A 269 -12.43 -33.49 3.62
N ARG A 270 -12.64 -32.17 3.65
CA ARG A 270 -12.12 -31.30 2.60
C ARG A 270 -10.61 -31.24 2.82
N LYS A 271 -9.83 -31.98 2.03
CA LYS A 271 -8.37 -31.86 1.99
C LYS A 271 -7.98 -30.39 1.84
N THR A 272 -7.51 -29.76 2.92
CA THR A 272 -6.49 -28.74 2.76
C THR A 272 -5.21 -29.50 2.42
N ASN A 273 -5.03 -29.78 1.13
CA ASN A 273 -3.74 -30.23 0.63
C ASN A 273 -2.67 -29.35 1.27
N SER A 274 -1.66 -30.01 1.84
CA SER A 274 -0.47 -29.43 2.45
C SER A 274 -0.28 -28.00 1.99
N ARG A 275 -0.63 -27.03 2.84
CA ARG A 275 -0.16 -25.66 2.63
C ARG A 275 1.34 -25.80 2.43
N GLY A 276 1.83 -25.42 1.25
CA GLY A 276 3.23 -25.09 1.09
C GLY A 276 3.64 -24.19 2.25
N PRO A 277 4.94 -24.15 2.62
CA PRO A 277 5.40 -23.32 3.72
C PRO A 277 4.71 -21.96 3.63
N ARG A 278 4.02 -21.54 4.71
CA ARG A 278 3.10 -20.38 4.71
C ARG A 278 3.86 -19.04 4.57
N GLY A 279 5.07 -19.10 4.07
CA GLY A 279 6.12 -18.09 4.07
C GLY A 279 7.49 -18.75 4.15
N LEU A 280 8.52 -18.02 3.67
CA LEU A 280 9.92 -18.47 3.65
C LEU A 280 10.42 -18.93 5.04
N ALA A 281 9.95 -18.29 6.11
CA ALA A 281 10.36 -18.56 7.50
C ALA A 281 10.04 -19.98 8.01
N GLN A 282 9.07 -20.69 7.41
CA GLN A 282 8.69 -22.04 7.83
C GLN A 282 9.21 -23.13 6.88
N SER A 283 10.06 -22.76 5.91
CA SER A 283 10.63 -23.69 4.95
C SER A 283 11.81 -24.46 5.56
N LYS A 284 11.85 -25.78 5.38
CA LYS A 284 13.01 -26.59 5.78
C LYS A 284 14.19 -26.26 4.88
N ILE A 285 15.37 -26.02 5.45
CA ILE A 285 16.59 -25.72 4.68
C ILE A 285 17.12 -26.99 4.03
N ALA A 286 17.21 -27.00 2.71
CA ALA A 286 17.80 -28.09 1.96
C ALA A 286 19.30 -27.84 1.75
N ILE A 287 20.14 -28.78 2.18
CA ILE A 287 21.55 -28.81 1.81
C ILE A 287 21.63 -29.39 0.39
N VAL A 288 21.81 -28.53 -0.60
CA VAL A 288 21.73 -28.89 -2.04
C VAL A 288 23.07 -29.23 -2.66
N GLY A 289 24.18 -28.94 -1.98
CA GLY A 289 25.53 -29.25 -2.45
C GLY A 289 26.58 -29.07 -1.34
N MET A 290 27.69 -29.79 -1.46
CA MET A 290 28.81 -29.75 -0.51
C MET A 290 30.11 -29.93 -1.30
N SER A 291 31.13 -29.16 -0.97
CA SER A 291 32.51 -29.40 -1.42
C SER A 291 33.47 -29.10 -0.28
N CYS A 292 34.57 -29.85 -0.21
CA CYS A 292 35.61 -29.65 0.80
C CYS A 292 37.02 -29.85 0.21
N ARG A 293 38.00 -29.26 0.88
CA ARG A 293 39.42 -29.64 0.78
C ARG A 293 39.89 -29.91 2.20
N MET A 294 40.28 -31.15 2.44
CA MET A 294 40.67 -31.65 3.75
C MET A 294 42.13 -32.12 3.68
N PRO A 295 42.77 -32.35 4.84
CA PRO A 295 44.16 -32.81 4.90
C PRO A 295 44.38 -34.13 4.13
N SER A 296 45.66 -34.48 3.88
CA SER A 296 46.05 -35.70 3.16
C SER A 296 45.55 -35.80 1.71
N GLY A 297 45.39 -34.67 1.02
CA GLY A 297 45.04 -34.64 -0.40
C GLY A 297 43.56 -34.95 -0.71
N ALA A 298 42.71 -34.98 0.32
CA ALA A 298 41.26 -35.06 0.15
C ALA A 298 40.72 -33.77 -0.48
N THR A 299 40.67 -33.79 -1.80
CA THR A 299 40.37 -32.63 -2.64
C THR A 299 38.87 -32.46 -2.93
N ASN A 300 38.05 -33.44 -2.55
CA ASN A 300 36.60 -33.49 -2.72
C ASN A 300 35.94 -34.30 -1.59
N THR A 301 34.60 -34.32 -1.60
CA THR A 301 33.77 -34.98 -0.58
C THR A 301 33.96 -36.49 -0.56
N GLU A 302 34.19 -37.13 -1.71
CA GLU A 302 34.39 -38.58 -1.79
C GLU A 302 35.73 -39.02 -1.19
N LYS A 303 36.82 -38.30 -1.49
CA LYS A 303 38.12 -38.60 -0.88
C LYS A 303 38.11 -38.30 0.61
N PHE A 304 37.39 -37.28 1.04
CA PHE A 304 37.20 -37.02 2.47
C PHE A 304 36.40 -38.14 3.13
N TRP A 305 35.32 -38.60 2.51
CA TRP A 305 34.55 -39.75 3.00
C TRP A 305 35.42 -40.99 3.12
N LYS A 306 36.27 -41.26 2.13
CA LYS A 306 37.20 -42.38 2.17
C LYS A 306 38.19 -42.30 3.34
N LEU A 307 38.72 -41.10 3.65
CA LEU A 307 39.57 -40.92 4.85
C LEU A 307 38.84 -41.27 6.15
N LEU A 308 37.56 -40.89 6.26
CA LEU A 308 36.72 -41.18 7.42
C LEU A 308 36.39 -42.67 7.51
N GLU A 309 36.05 -43.29 6.38
CA GLU A 309 35.72 -44.71 6.27
C GLU A 309 36.94 -45.59 6.60
N ASP A 310 38.13 -45.19 6.14
CA ASP A 310 39.39 -45.88 6.42
C ASP A 310 39.93 -45.56 7.84
N GLY A 311 39.30 -44.64 8.58
CA GLY A 311 39.67 -44.27 9.95
C GLY A 311 41.07 -43.65 10.09
N LEU A 312 41.55 -42.94 9.06
CA LEU A 312 42.94 -42.51 8.97
C LEU A 312 43.25 -41.26 9.78
N ASP A 313 44.37 -41.28 10.51
CA ASP A 313 44.97 -40.10 11.15
C ASP A 313 45.91 -39.39 10.16
N VAL A 314 45.68 -38.09 9.98
CA VAL A 314 46.31 -37.27 8.93
C VAL A 314 47.19 -36.14 9.49
N HIS A 315 47.49 -36.16 10.79
CA HIS A 315 48.44 -35.21 11.37
C HIS A 315 49.87 -35.50 10.87
N ARG A 316 50.66 -34.44 10.68
CA ARG A 316 52.04 -34.50 10.20
C ARG A 316 52.84 -33.33 10.71
N LYS A 317 54.17 -33.38 10.56
CA LYS A 317 55.05 -32.25 10.92
C LYS A 317 54.64 -31.00 10.10
N ILE A 318 54.67 -29.82 10.73
CA ILE A 318 54.36 -28.53 10.10
C ILE A 318 55.27 -28.37 8.87
N PRO A 319 54.70 -28.19 7.67
CA PRO A 319 55.51 -28.07 6.47
C PRO A 319 56.16 -26.68 6.36
N ALA A 320 57.34 -26.65 5.73
CA ALA A 320 58.19 -25.46 5.63
C ALA A 320 57.56 -24.30 4.86
N ASP A 321 56.54 -24.58 4.04
CA ASP A 321 55.73 -23.59 3.32
C ASP A 321 54.70 -22.86 4.22
N ARG A 322 54.72 -23.09 5.54
CA ARG A 322 54.02 -22.28 6.54
C ARG A 322 54.99 -21.41 7.32
N PHE A 323 55.92 -22.05 8.02
CA PHE A 323 57.06 -21.45 8.71
C PHE A 323 58.08 -22.53 9.05
N ASP A 324 59.31 -22.12 9.36
CA ASP A 324 60.36 -23.05 9.80
C ASP A 324 60.07 -23.52 11.23
N VAL A 325 59.54 -24.73 11.34
CA VAL A 325 59.16 -25.33 12.62
C VAL A 325 60.37 -25.61 13.51
N ASP A 326 61.56 -25.84 12.95
CA ASP A 326 62.73 -26.15 13.76
C ASP A 326 63.24 -24.90 14.52
N ILE A 327 62.87 -23.70 14.06
CA ILE A 327 63.15 -22.41 14.71
C ILE A 327 61.99 -21.98 15.64
N HIS A 328 60.76 -22.38 15.32
CA HIS A 328 59.53 -21.97 16.02
C HIS A 328 58.89 -23.10 16.86
N TYR A 329 59.69 -24.04 17.36
CA TYR A 329 59.24 -25.14 18.21
C TYR A 329 59.97 -25.11 19.56
N ASP A 330 59.20 -25.03 20.65
CA ASP A 330 59.70 -25.18 22.01
C ASP A 330 58.75 -26.06 22.84
N PRO A 331 59.10 -27.33 23.09
CA PRO A 331 58.28 -28.21 23.92
C PRO A 331 58.19 -27.77 25.39
N SER A 332 59.08 -26.87 25.85
CA SER A 332 59.04 -26.35 27.22
C SER A 332 58.03 -25.21 27.42
N GLY A 333 57.54 -24.61 26.32
CA GLY A 333 56.57 -23.51 26.33
C GLY A 333 57.11 -22.19 26.92
N LYS A 334 58.43 -22.03 27.00
CA LYS A 334 59.08 -20.84 27.59
C LYS A 334 59.55 -19.84 26.54
N GLY A 335 59.78 -20.30 25.32
CA GLY A 335 60.15 -19.49 24.17
C GLY A 335 58.99 -18.61 23.71
N VAL A 336 59.24 -17.31 23.57
CA VAL A 336 58.28 -16.37 23.00
C VAL A 336 58.12 -16.67 21.50
N ASN A 337 56.89 -16.73 21.00
CA ASN A 337 56.55 -17.02 19.60
C ASN A 337 57.01 -18.42 19.10
N ALA A 338 57.01 -19.42 19.98
CA ALA A 338 57.26 -20.83 19.64
C ALA A 338 56.03 -21.71 19.93
N SER A 339 55.80 -22.70 19.08
CA SER A 339 54.74 -23.71 19.24
C SER A 339 55.17 -24.81 20.20
N HIS A 340 54.23 -25.34 20.98
CA HIS A 340 54.43 -26.49 21.88
C HIS A 340 54.48 -27.83 21.13
N THR A 341 54.02 -27.86 19.88
CA THR A 341 53.98 -29.07 19.04
C THR A 341 54.49 -28.76 17.63
N PRO A 342 55.29 -29.65 17.03
CA PRO A 342 55.72 -29.49 15.65
C PRO A 342 54.71 -30.11 14.66
N TYR A 343 53.54 -30.59 15.11
CA TYR A 343 52.57 -31.33 14.31
C TYR A 343 51.24 -30.60 14.10
N GLY A 344 50.56 -30.90 12.99
CA GLY A 344 49.20 -30.44 12.68
C GLY A 344 48.62 -31.12 11.44
N CYS A 345 47.38 -30.79 11.09
CA CYS A 345 46.70 -31.33 9.91
C CYS A 345 46.58 -30.23 8.85
N PHE A 346 47.24 -30.42 7.70
CA PHE A 346 47.40 -29.35 6.71
C PHE A 346 46.75 -29.68 5.39
N ILE A 347 46.03 -28.70 4.84
CA ILE A 347 45.60 -28.71 3.44
C ILE A 347 46.84 -28.66 2.55
N ALA A 348 46.90 -29.55 1.57
CA ALA A 348 47.96 -29.54 0.56
C ALA A 348 47.78 -28.33 -0.36
N GLU A 349 48.88 -27.63 -0.63
CA GLU A 349 48.96 -26.57 -1.65
C GLU A 349 47.84 -25.51 -1.51
N PRO A 350 47.65 -24.89 -0.32
CA PRO A 350 46.53 -23.99 -0.09
C PRO A 350 46.59 -22.73 -0.97
N GLY A 351 47.78 -22.39 -1.48
CA GLY A 351 47.99 -21.27 -2.39
C GLY A 351 47.57 -21.54 -3.83
N LEU A 352 47.19 -22.77 -4.22
CA LEU A 352 46.71 -23.05 -5.57
C LEU A 352 45.32 -22.45 -5.79
N PHE A 353 45.25 -21.55 -6.75
CA PHE A 353 44.06 -20.80 -7.07
C PHE A 353 44.06 -20.44 -8.55
N ASP A 354 42.93 -20.63 -9.22
CA ASP A 354 42.74 -20.24 -10.61
C ASP A 354 42.36 -18.76 -10.66
N ALA A 355 43.37 -17.89 -10.52
CA ALA A 355 43.15 -16.46 -10.44
C ALA A 355 42.39 -15.90 -11.66
N PRO A 356 42.71 -16.28 -12.92
CA PRO A 356 41.92 -15.87 -14.08
C PRO A 356 40.46 -16.33 -14.02
N PHE A 357 40.18 -17.54 -13.55
CA PHE A 357 38.81 -18.04 -13.41
C PHE A 357 37.96 -17.20 -12.44
N PHE A 358 38.58 -16.67 -11.38
CA PHE A 358 37.92 -15.77 -10.42
C PHE A 358 38.17 -14.28 -10.71
N ASN A 359 38.59 -13.93 -11.92
CA ASN A 359 38.91 -12.56 -12.35
C ASN A 359 39.87 -11.80 -11.42
N MET A 360 40.78 -12.53 -10.78
CA MET A 360 41.77 -11.99 -9.87
C MET A 360 43.11 -11.85 -10.60
N SER A 361 43.74 -10.68 -10.51
CA SER A 361 45.07 -10.52 -11.08
C SER A 361 46.09 -11.40 -10.34
N PRO A 362 47.20 -11.84 -10.98
CA PRO A 362 48.22 -12.62 -10.27
C PRO A 362 48.79 -11.90 -9.03
N ARG A 363 48.88 -10.56 -9.08
CA ARG A 363 49.35 -9.73 -7.97
C ARG A 363 48.36 -9.70 -6.81
N GLU A 364 47.08 -9.60 -7.13
CA GLU A 364 46.00 -9.64 -6.15
C GLU A 364 45.88 -11.04 -5.53
N ALA A 365 45.89 -12.10 -6.32
CA ALA A 365 45.84 -13.49 -5.84
C ALA A 365 47.00 -13.86 -4.92
N GLN A 366 48.17 -13.23 -5.10
CA GLN A 366 49.31 -13.40 -4.21
C GLN A 366 49.08 -12.75 -2.83
N GLN A 367 48.35 -11.64 -2.78
CA GLN A 367 48.03 -10.91 -1.54
C GLN A 367 46.79 -11.47 -0.83
N THR A 368 45.88 -12.11 -1.58
CA THR A 368 44.65 -12.70 -1.03
C THR A 368 44.95 -13.91 -0.16
N ASP A 369 44.34 -13.92 1.02
CA ASP A 369 44.41 -15.03 1.96
C ASP A 369 44.03 -16.35 1.26
N PRO A 370 44.88 -17.41 1.33
CA PRO A 370 44.57 -18.73 0.81
C PRO A 370 43.21 -19.29 1.24
N MET A 371 42.71 -18.94 2.44
CA MET A 371 41.39 -19.36 2.92
C MET A 371 40.25 -18.70 2.17
N GLN A 372 40.40 -17.43 1.78
CA GLN A 372 39.43 -16.72 0.95
C GLN A 372 39.40 -17.31 -0.46
N ARG A 373 40.59 -17.56 -1.02
CA ARG A 373 40.75 -18.23 -2.33
C ARG A 373 40.14 -19.63 -2.32
N LEU A 374 40.35 -20.39 -1.25
CA LEU A 374 39.78 -21.72 -1.11
C LEU A 374 38.26 -21.68 -0.92
N ALA A 375 37.74 -20.72 -0.17
CA ALA A 375 36.30 -20.53 -0.01
C ALA A 375 35.61 -20.28 -1.35
N LEU A 376 36.21 -19.45 -2.22
CA LEU A 376 35.71 -19.21 -3.58
C LEU A 376 35.66 -20.48 -4.42
N VAL A 377 36.74 -21.26 -4.43
CA VAL A 377 36.81 -22.54 -5.14
C VAL A 377 35.76 -23.52 -4.62
N LYS A 378 35.60 -23.62 -3.30
CA LYS A 378 34.70 -24.61 -2.68
C LYS A 378 33.23 -24.22 -2.76
N ALA A 379 32.91 -22.93 -2.68
CA ALA A 379 31.58 -22.43 -2.97
C ALA A 379 31.19 -22.75 -4.41
N TYR A 380 32.08 -22.50 -5.38
CA TYR A 380 31.84 -22.82 -6.79
C TYR A 380 31.64 -24.33 -7.02
N GLU A 381 32.50 -25.18 -6.47
CA GLU A 381 32.37 -26.63 -6.64
C GLU A 381 31.10 -27.19 -5.98
N ALA A 382 30.72 -26.71 -4.78
CA ALA A 382 29.49 -27.13 -4.11
C ALA A 382 28.23 -26.75 -4.90
N LEU A 383 28.27 -25.64 -5.64
CA LEU A 383 27.21 -25.22 -6.55
C LEU A 383 27.13 -26.09 -7.82
N ARG A 384 28.24 -26.72 -8.26
CA ARG A 384 28.32 -27.56 -9.47
C ARG A 384 28.08 -29.04 -9.22
N GLU A 385 28.49 -29.55 -8.05
CA GLU A 385 28.46 -30.98 -7.75
C GLU A 385 27.09 -31.62 -7.90
N PRO A 386 25.96 -30.92 -7.65
CA PRO A 386 24.75 -31.62 -7.69
C PRO A 386 24.43 -32.14 -9.07
N ASP A 387 25.28 -32.11 -10.17
CA ASP A 387 25.29 -32.36 -11.67
C ASP A 387 25.31 -33.73 -12.46
N MET A 388 25.37 -34.95 -11.90
CA MET A 388 25.61 -36.18 -12.70
C MET A 388 24.59 -37.36 -12.63
N LEU A 389 23.44 -37.40 -13.36
CA LEU A 389 22.75 -38.69 -13.69
C LEU A 389 21.71 -38.67 -14.85
N ARG A 390 22.17 -39.08 -16.05
CA ARG A 390 21.47 -39.78 -17.18
C ARG A 390 20.84 -39.01 -18.36
N THR A 391 21.53 -39.13 -19.50
CA THR A 391 21.12 -39.76 -20.79
C THR A 391 19.69 -39.56 -21.35
N GLY A 392 19.57 -38.76 -22.42
CA GLY A 392 19.29 -39.30 -23.78
C GLY A 392 17.86 -39.46 -24.35
N GLN A 393 16.78 -39.28 -23.58
CA GLN A 393 15.39 -39.25 -24.11
C GLN A 393 14.68 -38.01 -23.55
N LEU A 394 14.00 -37.22 -24.39
CA LEU A 394 13.17 -36.10 -23.91
C LEU A 394 12.01 -36.69 -23.09
N PRO A 395 12.03 -36.60 -21.75
CA PRO A 395 11.13 -37.36 -20.91
C PRO A 395 9.79 -36.63 -20.79
N ARG A 396 8.68 -37.37 -20.69
CA ARG A 396 7.56 -36.89 -19.86
C ARG A 396 8.16 -36.51 -18.51
N ILE A 397 8.12 -35.22 -18.17
CA ILE A 397 8.70 -34.72 -16.92
C ILE A 397 7.85 -35.25 -15.77
N PHE A 398 8.21 -36.41 -15.24
CA PHE A 398 7.76 -36.84 -13.93
C PHE A 398 8.57 -36.06 -12.91
N PHE A 399 7.92 -35.12 -12.23
CA PHE A 399 8.50 -34.40 -11.09
C PHE A 399 8.70 -35.38 -9.93
N CYS A 400 9.82 -36.11 -9.96
CA CYS A 400 10.18 -37.15 -9.01
C CYS A 400 11.59 -36.90 -8.50
N ALA A 401 12.01 -37.69 -7.50
CA ALA A 401 13.34 -37.57 -6.90
C ALA A 401 14.47 -37.61 -7.95
N SER A 402 14.29 -38.33 -9.06
CA SER A 402 15.28 -38.37 -10.15
C SER A 402 15.30 -37.10 -11.02
N TYR A 403 14.17 -36.40 -11.18
CA TYR A 403 14.11 -35.10 -11.88
C TYR A 403 14.76 -34.01 -11.03
N VAL A 404 14.39 -33.91 -9.75
CA VAL A 404 15.01 -32.95 -8.82
C VAL A 404 16.49 -33.24 -8.73
N ARG A 405 16.86 -34.52 -8.58
CA ARG A 405 18.26 -34.93 -8.67
C ARG A 405 18.88 -34.48 -9.96
N ARG A 406 18.30 -34.62 -11.16
CA ARG A 406 18.87 -34.17 -12.45
C ARG A 406 18.84 -32.67 -12.71
N ALA A 407 18.03 -31.89 -11.99
CA ALA A 407 17.91 -30.45 -12.17
C ALA A 407 18.77 -29.66 -11.17
N THR A 408 19.01 -30.25 -9.99
CA THR A 408 20.15 -29.88 -9.14
C THR A 408 21.41 -30.50 -9.68
N ARG A 409 21.25 -31.72 -10.23
CA ARG A 409 22.19 -32.36 -11.15
C ARG A 409 22.09 -31.69 -12.51
N GLU A 410 22.76 -32.22 -13.51
CA GLU A 410 23.11 -31.69 -14.82
C GLU A 410 23.15 -30.17 -15.08
N PRO A 411 24.19 -29.68 -15.79
CA PRO A 411 24.34 -28.27 -16.07
C PRO A 411 23.06 -27.76 -16.69
N VAL A 412 22.47 -26.74 -16.06
CA VAL A 412 21.20 -26.17 -16.50
C VAL A 412 21.39 -25.69 -17.92
N LYS A 413 20.88 -26.48 -18.86
CA LYS A 413 20.90 -26.13 -20.27
C LYS A 413 19.86 -25.05 -20.44
N PHE A 414 20.18 -23.81 -20.10
CA PHE A 414 19.24 -22.68 -20.14
C PHE A 414 19.00 -22.23 -21.60
N LEU A 415 20.08 -22.14 -22.38
CA LEU A 415 20.02 -21.72 -23.78
C LEU A 415 19.31 -22.72 -24.70
N SER A 416 19.54 -24.03 -24.54
CA SER A 416 19.03 -25.03 -25.49
C SER A 416 17.48 -25.16 -25.52
N PRO A 417 16.76 -25.09 -24.38
CA PRO A 417 15.31 -24.99 -24.32
C PRO A 417 14.78 -23.69 -24.89
N LEU A 418 15.45 -22.55 -24.66
CA LEU A 418 15.08 -21.26 -25.22
C LEU A 418 15.17 -21.27 -26.75
N GLN A 419 16.28 -21.76 -27.30
CA GLN A 419 16.45 -21.96 -28.75
C GLN A 419 15.46 -22.96 -29.32
N LYS A 420 15.17 -24.06 -28.61
CA LYS A 420 14.13 -25.01 -29.02
C LYS A 420 12.73 -24.40 -28.98
N ALA A 421 12.42 -23.60 -27.97
CA ALA A 421 11.13 -22.92 -27.81
C ALA A 421 10.90 -21.89 -28.92
N GLN A 422 11.95 -21.19 -29.34
CA GLN A 422 11.95 -20.30 -30.49
C GLN A 422 11.77 -21.08 -31.81
N ASN A 423 12.50 -22.18 -31.99
CA ASN A 423 12.40 -23.02 -33.20
C ASN A 423 11.02 -23.70 -33.37
N ILE A 424 10.28 -23.92 -32.29
CA ILE A 424 8.90 -24.46 -32.33
C ILE A 424 7.84 -23.36 -32.23
N SER A 425 8.23 -22.08 -32.30
CA SER A 425 7.35 -20.90 -32.21
C SER A 425 6.49 -20.86 -30.94
N SER A 426 6.94 -21.48 -29.85
CA SER A 426 6.30 -21.37 -28.52
C SER A 426 6.73 -20.10 -27.78
N VAL A 427 7.84 -19.50 -28.22
CA VAL A 427 8.38 -18.23 -27.75
C VAL A 427 8.70 -17.42 -29.00
N ASP A 428 8.27 -16.16 -29.01
CA ASP A 428 8.45 -15.21 -30.09
C ASP A 428 8.76 -13.81 -29.54
N ASP A 429 8.87 -12.83 -30.44
CA ASP A 429 9.22 -11.45 -30.10
C ASP A 429 8.12 -10.74 -29.26
N THR A 430 6.93 -11.34 -29.12
CA THR A 430 5.84 -10.83 -28.28
C THR A 430 5.84 -11.43 -26.87
N THR A 431 6.71 -12.40 -26.60
CA THR A 431 6.78 -13.11 -25.32
C THR A 431 7.34 -12.22 -24.21
N VAL A 432 6.62 -12.16 -23.10
CA VAL A 432 7.01 -11.47 -21.86
C VAL A 432 7.64 -12.44 -20.86
N TRP A 433 8.66 -11.99 -20.14
CA TRP A 433 9.44 -12.83 -19.22
C TRP A 433 9.29 -12.35 -17.79
N PHE A 434 8.82 -13.21 -16.90
CA PHE A 434 8.72 -12.94 -15.47
C PHE A 434 9.59 -13.91 -14.69
N GLU A 435 10.60 -13.38 -14.01
CA GLU A 435 11.53 -14.17 -13.23
C GLU A 435 11.09 -14.25 -11.76
N ILE A 436 10.68 -15.46 -11.35
CA ILE A 436 10.31 -15.73 -9.95
C ILE A 436 11.56 -16.12 -9.17
N GLY A 437 12.02 -15.22 -8.32
CA GLY A 437 13.18 -15.40 -7.48
C GLY A 437 13.46 -14.20 -6.58
N PRO A 438 14.32 -14.36 -5.56
CA PRO A 438 14.71 -13.28 -4.64
C PRO A 438 15.55 -12.17 -5.29
N HIS A 439 16.03 -12.39 -6.52
CA HIS A 439 16.77 -11.44 -7.34
C HIS A 439 16.77 -11.90 -8.81
N PRO A 440 16.72 -11.01 -9.81
CA PRO A 440 16.85 -11.39 -11.22
C PRO A 440 18.25 -11.89 -11.56
N VAL A 441 18.38 -13.18 -11.86
CA VAL A 441 19.63 -13.82 -12.31
C VAL A 441 19.47 -14.33 -13.74
N SER A 442 18.28 -14.82 -14.09
CA SER A 442 17.93 -15.45 -15.36
C SER A 442 17.58 -14.42 -16.45
N THR A 443 17.15 -13.24 -16.05
CA THR A 443 16.74 -12.15 -16.95
C THR A 443 17.85 -11.72 -17.91
N GLY A 444 19.09 -11.57 -17.41
CA GLY A 444 20.25 -11.26 -18.26
C GLY A 444 20.60 -12.38 -19.24
N PHE A 445 20.42 -13.64 -18.82
CA PHE A 445 20.61 -14.79 -19.70
C PHE A 445 19.56 -14.85 -20.81
N VAL A 446 18.30 -14.49 -20.55
CA VAL A 446 17.25 -14.41 -21.57
C VAL A 446 17.59 -13.32 -22.61
N ARG A 447 17.99 -12.13 -22.16
CA ARG A 447 18.35 -11.00 -23.05
C ARG A 447 19.58 -11.27 -23.90
N SER A 448 20.58 -11.97 -23.37
CA SER A 448 21.79 -12.34 -24.13
C SER A 448 21.59 -13.54 -25.03
N SER A 449 20.63 -14.41 -24.72
CA SER A 449 20.35 -15.63 -25.49
C SER A 449 19.43 -15.41 -26.69
N MET A 450 18.69 -14.30 -26.71
CA MET A 450 17.72 -13.98 -27.76
C MET A 450 18.00 -12.60 -28.36
N PRO A 451 17.96 -12.47 -29.70
CA PRO A 451 18.24 -11.19 -30.36
C PRO A 451 17.19 -10.11 -30.09
N HIS A 452 15.94 -10.51 -29.81
CA HIS A 452 14.82 -9.61 -29.52
C HIS A 452 14.06 -10.11 -28.29
N VAL A 453 14.03 -9.29 -27.24
CA VAL A 453 13.29 -9.55 -26.00
C VAL A 453 12.51 -8.30 -25.65
N ASN A 454 11.18 -8.41 -25.60
CA ASN A 454 10.30 -7.26 -25.43
C ASN A 454 10.30 -6.74 -23.98
N VAL A 455 9.89 -7.58 -23.02
CA VAL A 455 9.86 -7.22 -21.59
C VAL A 455 10.35 -8.38 -20.72
N THR A 456 11.21 -8.06 -19.76
CA THR A 456 11.71 -8.97 -18.73
C THR A 456 11.64 -8.30 -17.36
N VAL A 457 10.98 -8.94 -16.40
CA VAL A 457 10.71 -8.36 -15.08
C VAL A 457 10.98 -9.37 -13.94
N PRO A 458 11.58 -8.93 -12.81
CA PRO A 458 11.79 -9.78 -11.63
C PRO A 458 10.58 -9.84 -10.69
N SER A 459 10.49 -10.86 -9.83
CA SER A 459 9.54 -10.84 -8.71
C SER A 459 10.06 -10.08 -7.49
N MET A 460 11.38 -10.11 -7.25
CA MET A 460 12.05 -9.45 -6.12
C MET A 460 13.49 -9.09 -6.53
N ARG A 461 14.09 -8.11 -5.85
CA ARG A 461 15.48 -7.67 -6.07
C ARG A 461 16.17 -7.45 -4.74
N ARG A 462 17.32 -8.09 -4.56
CA ARG A 462 18.17 -7.91 -3.38
C ARG A 462 18.48 -6.43 -3.13
N GLY A 463 18.30 -5.97 -1.89
CA GLY A 463 18.59 -4.59 -1.49
C GLY A 463 17.45 -3.62 -1.74
N GLU A 464 16.40 -4.06 -2.43
CA GLU A 464 15.18 -3.27 -2.64
C GLU A 464 14.05 -3.76 -1.73
N ASP A 465 13.08 -2.87 -1.52
CA ASP A 465 11.81 -3.24 -0.94
C ASP A 465 11.03 -4.16 -1.90
N ASN A 466 10.65 -5.34 -1.40
CA ASN A 466 9.98 -6.37 -2.20
C ASN A 466 8.67 -5.85 -2.83
N TRP A 467 7.97 -4.95 -2.14
CA TRP A 467 6.73 -4.38 -2.64
C TRP A 467 6.98 -3.45 -3.83
N THR A 468 8.02 -2.62 -3.73
CA THR A 468 8.48 -1.73 -4.80
C THR A 468 8.88 -2.51 -6.06
N THR A 469 9.68 -3.58 -5.92
CA THR A 469 10.09 -4.42 -7.07
C THR A 469 8.91 -5.15 -7.71
N MET A 470 8.00 -5.73 -6.90
CA MET A 470 6.84 -6.45 -7.39
C MET A 470 5.83 -5.51 -8.09
N ALA A 471 5.55 -4.35 -7.49
CA ALA A 471 4.65 -3.35 -8.08
C ALA A 471 5.21 -2.78 -9.40
N GLY A 472 6.52 -2.48 -9.45
CA GLY A 472 7.19 -2.05 -10.67
C GLY A 472 7.15 -3.12 -11.77
N SER A 473 7.29 -4.39 -11.40
CA SER A 473 7.27 -5.51 -12.33
C SER A 473 5.87 -5.80 -12.90
N LEU A 474 4.83 -5.70 -12.07
CA LEU A 474 3.45 -5.79 -12.53
C LEU A 474 3.06 -4.60 -13.42
N ALA A 475 3.54 -3.39 -13.11
CA ALA A 475 3.31 -2.22 -13.95
C ALA A 475 3.99 -2.38 -15.33
N ALA A 476 5.22 -2.88 -15.37
CA ALA A 476 5.92 -3.16 -16.62
C ALA A 476 5.23 -4.26 -17.44
N LEU A 477 4.69 -5.32 -16.81
CA LEU A 477 3.87 -6.33 -17.49
C LEU A 477 2.58 -5.75 -18.06
N HIS A 478 1.91 -4.87 -17.31
CA HIS A 478 0.71 -4.18 -17.78
C HIS A 478 0.99 -3.25 -18.97
N CYS A 479 2.09 -2.49 -18.94
CA CYS A 479 2.52 -1.67 -20.08
C CYS A 479 2.91 -2.51 -21.31
N ALA A 480 3.34 -3.76 -21.09
CA ALA A 480 3.61 -4.73 -22.16
C ALA A 480 2.32 -5.36 -22.75
N GLY A 481 1.14 -5.05 -22.20
CA GLY A 481 -0.15 -5.56 -22.66
C GLY A 481 -0.66 -6.81 -21.93
N VAL A 482 -0.03 -7.22 -20.82
CA VAL A 482 -0.53 -8.31 -19.97
C VAL A 482 -1.70 -7.81 -19.12
N GLU A 483 -2.81 -8.54 -19.15
CA GLU A 483 -3.99 -8.20 -18.34
C GLU A 483 -3.73 -8.54 -16.86
N ILE A 484 -3.42 -7.51 -16.06
CA ILE A 484 -3.21 -7.64 -14.61
C ILE A 484 -4.53 -7.35 -13.89
N ASN A 485 -4.96 -8.27 -13.02
CA ASN A 485 -6.11 -8.06 -12.15
C ASN A 485 -5.72 -7.20 -10.94
N TRP A 486 -5.77 -5.88 -11.13
CA TRP A 486 -5.44 -4.89 -10.10
C TRP A 486 -6.37 -4.98 -8.88
N ASN A 487 -7.63 -5.41 -9.06
CA ASN A 487 -8.57 -5.57 -7.96
C ASN A 487 -8.10 -6.66 -6.98
N GLU A 488 -7.65 -7.81 -7.48
CA GLU A 488 -7.10 -8.87 -6.61
C GLU A 488 -5.74 -8.49 -6.01
N PHE A 489 -4.90 -7.76 -6.74
CA PHE A 489 -3.63 -7.25 -6.21
C PHE A 489 -3.84 -6.28 -5.03
N HIS A 490 -4.84 -5.41 -5.12
CA HIS A 490 -5.14 -4.39 -4.10
C HIS A 490 -6.16 -4.83 -3.03
N ARG A 491 -6.84 -5.97 -3.21
CA ARG A 491 -7.86 -6.49 -2.28
C ARG A 491 -7.46 -6.51 -0.81
N PRO A 492 -6.22 -6.88 -0.42
CA PRO A 492 -5.80 -6.83 0.99
C PRO A 492 -5.65 -5.41 1.56
N PHE A 493 -5.55 -4.41 0.69
CA PHE A 493 -5.23 -3.01 1.03
C PHE A 493 -6.43 -2.07 0.85
N GLU A 494 -7.55 -2.55 0.31
CA GLU A 494 -8.79 -1.79 0.10
C GLU A 494 -9.22 -0.90 1.29
N PRO A 495 -9.09 -1.32 2.57
CA PRO A 495 -9.47 -0.49 3.72
C PRO A 495 -8.55 0.73 3.97
N VAL A 496 -7.34 0.73 3.40
CA VAL A 496 -6.31 1.76 3.60
C VAL A 496 -6.01 2.57 2.33
N LEU A 497 -6.65 2.24 1.21
CA LEU A 497 -6.51 2.99 -0.04
C LEU A 497 -7.39 4.24 -0.02
N ARG A 498 -6.83 5.34 -0.50
CA ARG A 498 -7.52 6.62 -0.69
C ARG A 498 -7.59 6.90 -2.19
N LEU A 499 -8.75 7.34 -2.67
CA LEU A 499 -8.88 7.84 -4.03
C LEU A 499 -8.03 9.13 -4.19
N LEU A 500 -7.16 9.14 -5.19
CA LEU A 500 -6.29 10.27 -5.52
C LEU A 500 -6.75 10.89 -6.84
N ASP A 501 -6.89 12.22 -6.87
CA ASP A 501 -7.12 12.95 -8.11
C ASP A 501 -5.82 12.97 -8.94
N LEU A 502 -5.86 12.28 -10.08
CA LEU A 502 -4.79 12.30 -11.07
C LEU A 502 -5.07 13.40 -12.11
N PRO A 503 -4.04 13.98 -12.75
CA PRO A 503 -4.22 14.87 -13.88
C PRO A 503 -4.99 14.15 -15.01
N ILE A 504 -5.77 14.90 -15.78
CA ILE A 504 -6.48 14.36 -16.94
C ILE A 504 -5.54 13.72 -17.94
N TYR A 505 -6.09 12.77 -18.68
CA TYR A 505 -5.43 12.14 -19.81
C TYR A 505 -4.86 13.21 -20.75
N ALA A 506 -3.53 13.24 -20.88
CA ALA A 506 -2.84 14.18 -21.75
C ALA A 506 -2.99 13.72 -23.20
N TRP A 507 -3.97 14.30 -23.91
CA TRP A 507 -4.16 14.03 -25.33
C TRP A 507 -2.94 14.48 -26.14
N ASN A 508 -2.54 13.66 -27.12
CA ASN A 508 -1.54 14.08 -28.08
C ASN A 508 -2.21 15.05 -29.06
N ASP A 509 -2.03 16.36 -28.84
CA ASP A 509 -2.57 17.46 -29.66
C ASP A 509 -1.87 17.57 -31.01
N LYS A 510 -1.77 16.45 -31.74
CA LYS A 510 -1.44 16.47 -33.16
C LYS A 510 -2.59 17.17 -33.88
N ASN A 511 -2.24 18.23 -34.58
CA ASN A 511 -3.21 18.99 -35.35
C ASN A 511 -3.65 18.18 -36.59
N TYR A 512 -4.75 17.45 -36.45
CA TYR A 512 -5.41 16.75 -37.55
C TYR A 512 -6.38 17.65 -38.32
N TRP A 513 -6.51 18.92 -37.92
CA TRP A 513 -7.32 19.89 -38.65
C TRP A 513 -6.60 20.28 -39.94
N ILE A 514 -7.29 20.12 -41.06
CA ILE A 514 -6.86 20.77 -42.29
C ILE A 514 -7.10 22.27 -42.08
N GLN A 515 -6.02 23.01 -41.91
CA GLN A 515 -6.08 24.44 -41.62
C GLN A 515 -6.51 25.18 -42.91
N CYS A 516 -7.80 25.52 -42.99
CA CYS A 516 -8.33 26.34 -44.08
C CYS A 516 -7.76 27.75 -43.96
N ASN A 517 -6.81 28.10 -44.83
CA ASN A 517 -6.31 29.45 -44.94
C ASN A 517 -6.78 30.03 -46.29
N GLY A 518 -7.71 30.98 -46.25
CA GLY A 518 -8.02 31.87 -47.38
C GLY A 518 -9.45 31.80 -47.93
N ASP A 519 -10.15 30.68 -47.86
CA ASP A 519 -11.60 30.55 -48.12
C ASP A 519 -12.09 29.17 -47.61
N TRP A 520 -13.38 28.86 -47.81
CA TRP A 520 -14.01 27.63 -47.34
C TRP A 520 -13.63 26.38 -48.16
N ALA A 521 -12.76 26.49 -49.16
CA ALA A 521 -12.36 25.38 -50.02
C ALA A 521 -11.08 24.70 -49.50
N LEU A 522 -11.19 23.39 -49.26
CA LEU A 522 -10.09 22.54 -48.82
C LEU A 522 -9.13 22.23 -49.98
N THR A 523 -8.16 23.11 -50.25
CA THR A 523 -7.06 22.81 -51.20
C THR A 523 -5.71 22.69 -50.50
N LYS A 524 -5.02 21.58 -50.75
CA LYS A 524 -3.74 21.23 -50.13
C LYS A 524 -2.60 21.94 -50.87
N GLY A 525 -1.93 22.89 -50.21
CA GLY A 525 -0.68 23.51 -50.70
C GLY A 525 -0.80 24.88 -51.35
N ASN A 526 -1.52 25.83 -50.75
CA ASN A 526 -1.56 27.22 -51.25
C ASN A 526 -0.66 28.15 -50.39
N THR A 527 0.39 28.71 -51.00
CA THR A 527 1.42 29.60 -50.40
C THR A 527 1.09 31.09 -50.57
N TYR A 528 -0.17 31.42 -50.84
CA TYR A 528 -0.60 32.73 -51.34
C TYR A 528 -0.43 33.88 -50.32
N TYR A 529 -0.37 33.57 -49.02
CA TYR A 529 -0.25 34.56 -47.94
C TYR A 529 1.13 34.58 -47.25
N ASP A 530 2.11 33.82 -47.74
CA ASP A 530 3.43 33.76 -47.08
C ASP A 530 4.16 35.11 -47.12
N SER A 531 3.94 35.91 -48.17
CA SER A 531 4.45 37.29 -48.27
C SER A 531 3.75 38.26 -47.33
N GLU A 532 2.46 38.09 -47.05
CA GLU A 532 1.71 38.89 -46.08
C GLU A 532 2.05 38.48 -44.63
N LYS A 533 2.31 37.19 -44.40
CA LYS A 533 2.76 36.66 -43.10
C LYS A 533 4.17 37.13 -42.75
N ALA A 534 5.04 37.32 -43.74
CA ALA A 534 6.36 37.93 -43.57
C ALA A 534 6.28 39.44 -43.26
N ALA A 535 5.24 40.14 -43.76
CA ALA A 535 5.01 41.55 -43.48
C ALA A 535 4.30 41.80 -42.13
N LEU A 536 3.48 40.84 -41.66
CA LEU A 536 2.79 40.87 -40.37
C LEU A 536 3.62 40.30 -39.21
N ALA A 537 4.66 39.53 -39.51
CA ALA A 537 5.69 39.16 -38.54
C ALA A 537 6.57 40.40 -38.26
N GLY A 538 6.03 41.31 -37.44
CA GLY A 538 6.83 42.37 -36.84
C GLY A 538 8.09 41.81 -36.18
N PRO A 539 9.17 42.62 -36.08
CA PRO A 539 10.47 42.15 -35.61
C PRO A 539 10.31 41.43 -34.27
N LYS A 540 10.84 40.19 -34.19
CA LYS A 540 10.94 39.44 -32.94
C LYS A 540 11.67 40.30 -31.92
N THR A 541 10.93 40.90 -30.99
CA THR A 541 11.52 41.51 -29.81
C THR A 541 12.04 40.39 -28.93
N ALA A 542 13.36 40.35 -28.72
CA ALA A 542 13.95 39.63 -27.62
C ALA A 542 13.18 39.96 -26.33
N SER A 543 12.93 38.96 -25.46
CA SER A 543 12.37 39.23 -24.14
C SER A 543 13.20 40.34 -23.49
N PRO A 544 12.57 41.41 -22.97
CA PRO A 544 13.31 42.54 -22.44
C PRO A 544 14.22 42.05 -21.32
N VAL A 545 15.52 42.34 -21.45
CA VAL A 545 16.50 42.12 -20.37
C VAL A 545 15.96 42.85 -19.14
N SER A 546 15.72 42.11 -18.05
CA SER A 546 15.25 42.72 -16.80
C SER A 546 16.25 43.79 -16.37
N ARG A 547 15.79 45.03 -16.18
CA ARG A 547 16.64 46.18 -15.81
C ARG A 547 17.27 46.03 -14.42
N LEU A 548 16.69 45.16 -13.59
CA LEU A 548 17.20 44.79 -12.28
C LEU A 548 17.28 43.26 -12.19
N ASN A 549 18.45 42.73 -11.85
CA ASN A 549 18.70 41.30 -11.70
C ASN A 549 19.70 41.07 -10.56
N THR A 550 19.20 40.60 -9.42
CA THR A 550 19.97 40.19 -8.24
C THR A 550 19.46 38.81 -7.77
N SER A 551 20.20 38.12 -6.90
CA SER A 551 19.79 36.82 -6.36
C SER A 551 18.40 36.86 -5.70
N ALA A 552 18.04 37.97 -5.05
CA ALA A 552 16.73 38.18 -4.43
C ALA A 552 15.68 38.83 -5.35
N ILE A 553 16.09 39.47 -6.46
CA ILE A 553 15.22 40.15 -7.44
C ILE A 553 15.59 39.73 -8.84
N GLN A 554 14.95 38.68 -9.35
CA GLN A 554 15.36 38.06 -10.61
C GLN A 554 14.71 38.72 -11.84
N LYS A 555 13.48 39.21 -11.70
CA LYS A 555 12.71 39.78 -12.82
C LYS A 555 11.81 40.93 -12.39
N ILE A 556 11.87 42.05 -13.10
CA ILE A 556 10.81 43.08 -13.05
C ILE A 556 9.69 42.68 -14.02
N ILE A 557 8.46 42.60 -13.50
CA ILE A 557 7.26 42.25 -14.27
C ILE A 557 6.60 43.50 -14.85
N ASP A 558 6.56 44.57 -14.06
CA ASP A 558 5.76 45.75 -14.33
C ASP A 558 6.43 46.95 -13.66
N GLU A 559 6.60 48.05 -14.40
CA GLU A 559 7.12 49.30 -13.87
C GLU A 559 6.43 50.50 -14.54
N SER A 560 6.13 51.52 -13.74
CA SER A 560 5.50 52.75 -14.20
C SER A 560 6.03 53.93 -13.39
N PHE A 561 6.65 54.89 -14.05
CA PHE A 561 7.14 56.12 -13.44
C PHE A 561 6.49 57.32 -14.13
N THR A 562 5.96 58.26 -13.35
CA THR A 562 5.25 59.43 -13.88
C THR A 562 5.44 60.62 -12.95
N GLY A 563 6.31 61.56 -13.35
CA GLY A 563 6.69 62.69 -12.51
C GLY A 563 7.33 62.23 -11.21
N THR A 564 6.69 62.51 -10.07
CA THR A 564 7.15 62.07 -8.74
C THR A 564 6.53 60.75 -8.28
N THR A 565 5.61 60.16 -9.05
CA THR A 565 4.96 58.88 -8.74
C THR A 565 5.72 57.73 -9.40
N GLY A 566 5.94 56.63 -8.68
CA GLY A 566 6.59 55.45 -9.23
C GLY A 566 6.02 54.16 -8.65
N ARG A 567 5.92 53.12 -9.49
CA ARG A 567 5.54 51.76 -9.10
C ARG A 567 6.41 50.76 -9.83
N VAL A 568 6.89 49.75 -9.12
CA VAL A 568 7.61 48.60 -9.68
C VAL A 568 7.08 47.31 -9.04
N ARG A 569 6.97 46.24 -9.82
CA ARG A 569 6.63 44.88 -9.36
C ARG A 569 7.70 43.92 -9.82
N MET A 570 8.27 43.17 -8.88
CA MET A 570 9.24 42.12 -9.15
C MET A 570 8.66 40.74 -8.93
N GLN A 571 9.30 39.75 -9.54
CA GLN A 571 9.13 38.33 -9.26
C GLN A 571 10.48 37.65 -9.12
N SER A 572 10.58 36.79 -8.11
CA SER A 572 11.72 35.91 -7.91
C SER A 572 11.23 34.51 -7.63
N ASP A 573 12.00 33.52 -8.08
CA ASP A 573 11.85 32.14 -7.68
C ASP A 573 12.68 31.87 -6.42
N LEU A 574 12.02 31.41 -5.36
CA LEU A 574 12.65 31.05 -4.10
C LEU A 574 13.56 29.82 -4.21
N ILE A 575 13.39 29.02 -5.27
CA ILE A 575 14.19 27.82 -5.56
C ILE A 575 15.48 28.16 -6.33
N GLN A 576 15.65 29.40 -6.79
CA GLN A 576 16.91 29.83 -7.41
C GLN A 576 18.08 29.58 -6.42
N PRO A 577 19.23 29.03 -6.88
CA PRO A 577 20.25 28.48 -5.99
C PRO A 577 20.70 29.40 -4.86
N ASP A 578 20.94 30.69 -5.13
CA ASP A 578 21.43 31.63 -4.13
C ASP A 578 20.33 32.09 -3.17
N PHE A 579 19.12 32.34 -3.67
CA PHE A 579 17.95 32.67 -2.85
C PHE A 579 17.63 31.48 -1.94
N TYR A 580 17.56 30.27 -2.50
CA TYR A 580 17.30 29.04 -1.78
C TYR A 580 18.37 28.80 -0.70
N ALA A 581 19.66 28.96 -1.04
CA ALA A 581 20.76 28.83 -0.08
C ALA A 581 20.67 29.86 1.06
N ALA A 582 20.32 31.11 0.76
CA ALA A 582 20.11 32.13 1.78
C ALA A 582 18.95 31.79 2.74
N ALA A 583 17.84 31.28 2.20
CA ALA A 583 16.70 30.84 3.01
C ALA A 583 17.00 29.55 3.80
N TYR A 584 17.69 28.58 3.20
CA TYR A 584 18.11 27.33 3.85
C TYR A 584 19.29 27.49 4.80
N GLY A 585 20.03 28.60 4.73
CA GLY A 585 21.02 28.98 5.73
C GLY A 585 20.40 29.27 7.10
N HIS A 586 19.11 29.64 7.14
CA HIS A 586 18.35 29.86 8.36
C HIS A 586 17.24 28.80 8.53
N LYS A 587 17.58 27.67 9.16
CA LYS A 587 16.67 26.54 9.35
C LYS A 587 15.87 26.62 10.65
N MET A 588 14.58 26.35 10.55
CA MET A 588 13.70 26.11 11.70
C MET A 588 12.96 24.78 11.47
N ASN A 589 13.07 23.84 12.40
CA ASN A 589 12.47 22.50 12.30
C ASN A 589 12.78 21.76 10.97
N GLY A 590 14.00 21.92 10.45
CA GLY A 590 14.45 21.24 9.23
C GLY A 590 13.92 21.84 7.91
N CYS A 591 13.28 23.01 7.96
CA CYS A 591 12.85 23.76 6.78
C CYS A 591 13.62 25.09 6.68
N GLY A 592 13.99 25.50 5.47
CA GLY A 592 14.59 26.81 5.22
C GLY A 592 13.54 27.91 5.35
N VAL A 593 13.84 28.97 6.08
CA VAL A 593 12.90 30.07 6.35
C VAL A 593 13.48 31.37 5.83
N VAL A 594 12.70 32.08 5.02
CA VAL A 594 13.06 33.42 4.55
C VAL A 594 13.03 34.39 5.72
N THR A 595 14.20 34.92 6.05
CA THR A 595 14.41 35.81 7.18
C THR A 595 13.99 37.24 6.86
N PHE A 596 13.81 38.05 7.91
CA PHE A 596 13.62 39.48 7.80
C PHE A 596 14.79 40.17 7.08
N SER A 597 16.01 39.62 7.13
CA SER A 597 17.18 40.16 6.42
C SER A 597 17.08 40.02 4.90
N ILE A 598 16.53 38.92 4.39
CA ILE A 598 16.28 38.74 2.95
C ILE A 598 15.18 39.68 2.47
N GLN A 599 14.13 39.86 3.28
CA GLN A 599 13.08 40.84 2.98
C GLN A 599 13.60 42.27 3.03
N ALA A 600 14.55 42.55 3.93
CA ALA A 600 15.20 43.84 4.00
C ALA A 600 16.05 44.11 2.75
N ASP A 601 16.81 43.13 2.27
CA ASP A 601 17.59 43.23 1.02
C ASP A 601 16.70 43.56 -0.20
N ILE A 602 15.58 42.86 -0.35
CA ILE A 602 14.60 43.12 -1.42
C ILE A 602 14.09 44.56 -1.32
N ALA A 603 13.75 45.02 -0.12
CA ALA A 603 13.23 46.35 0.12
C ALA A 603 14.27 47.45 -0.14
N PHE A 604 15.52 47.27 0.28
CA PHE A 604 16.61 48.22 -0.03
C PHE A 604 16.92 48.26 -1.52
N THR A 605 16.90 47.11 -2.20
CA THR A 605 17.21 47.04 -3.62
C THR A 605 16.11 47.66 -4.47
N LEU A 606 14.83 47.35 -4.21
CA LEU A 606 13.70 48.02 -4.87
C LEU A 606 13.63 49.51 -4.53
N GLY A 607 13.95 49.85 -3.28
CA GLY A 607 14.01 51.23 -2.82
C GLY A 607 15.04 52.07 -3.58
N SER A 608 16.26 51.55 -3.72
CA SER A 608 17.32 52.18 -4.49
C SER A 608 16.98 52.29 -5.96
N TYR A 609 16.37 51.25 -6.53
CA TYR A 609 15.94 51.25 -7.91
C TYR A 609 14.90 52.33 -8.20
N VAL A 610 13.80 52.38 -7.43
CA VAL A 610 12.74 53.38 -7.61
C VAL A 610 13.25 54.81 -7.39
N TYR A 611 14.12 55.01 -6.41
CA TYR A 611 14.68 56.34 -6.12
C TYR A 611 15.59 56.85 -7.25
N LYS A 612 16.47 55.99 -7.79
CA LYS A 612 17.36 56.36 -8.91
C LYS A 612 16.59 56.68 -10.19
N GLU A 613 15.50 55.97 -10.45
CA GLU A 613 14.64 56.23 -11.61
C GLU A 613 13.86 57.53 -11.47
N LEU A 614 13.39 57.88 -10.26
CA LEU A 614 12.64 59.12 -10.02
C LEU A 614 13.53 60.34 -9.74
N VAL A 615 14.80 60.13 -9.35
CA VAL A 615 15.79 61.18 -9.04
C VAL A 615 17.12 60.90 -9.77
N PRO A 616 17.24 61.28 -11.05
CA PRO A 616 18.42 60.99 -11.86
C PRO A 616 19.68 61.69 -11.32
N GLY A 617 20.76 60.94 -11.11
CA GLY A 617 22.06 61.48 -10.66
C GLY A 617 22.37 61.37 -9.16
N ALA A 618 21.50 60.74 -8.37
CA ALA A 618 21.77 60.46 -6.96
C ALA A 618 22.72 59.27 -6.78
N ASN A 619 23.90 59.50 -6.18
CA ASN A 619 24.91 58.47 -5.96
C ASN A 619 24.83 57.80 -4.58
N ASP A 620 24.41 58.54 -3.54
CA ASP A 620 24.27 58.01 -2.18
C ASP A 620 22.86 58.25 -1.64
N MET A 621 22.18 57.16 -1.30
CA MET A 621 20.83 57.18 -0.77
C MET A 621 20.81 56.45 0.57
N HIS A 622 20.49 57.21 1.62
CA HIS A 622 20.30 56.67 2.96
C HIS A 622 18.82 56.31 3.15
N MET A 623 18.53 55.04 3.39
CA MET A 623 17.16 54.55 3.60
C MET A 623 16.96 54.11 5.04
N ASN A 624 15.78 54.43 5.57
CA ASN A 624 15.30 53.86 6.82
C ASN A 624 14.08 52.97 6.54
N MET A 625 14.05 51.79 7.14
CA MET A 625 12.95 50.85 7.01
C MET A 625 12.12 50.87 8.30
N CYS A 626 10.89 51.33 8.18
CA CYS A 626 9.96 51.45 9.30
C CYS A 626 8.73 50.55 9.05
N ASN A 627 8.14 50.03 10.12
CA ASN A 627 6.88 49.26 10.08
C ASN A 627 6.93 48.01 9.17
N LEU A 628 8.06 47.29 9.14
CA LEU A 628 8.12 45.99 8.48
C LEU A 628 7.26 44.97 9.24
N GLU A 629 6.14 44.58 8.65
CA GLU A 629 5.22 43.59 9.23
C GLU A 629 5.25 42.29 8.41
N VAL A 630 5.78 41.23 9.01
CA VAL A 630 5.79 39.88 8.43
C VAL A 630 4.61 39.10 8.98
N THR A 631 3.48 39.18 8.29
CA THR A 631 2.23 38.53 8.74
C THR A 631 2.28 37.00 8.68
N LYS A 632 3.13 36.43 7.81
CA LYS A 632 3.37 35.00 7.66
C LYS A 632 4.84 34.73 7.30
N GLY A 633 5.47 33.79 8.00
CA GLY A 633 6.81 33.32 7.63
C GLY A 633 6.80 32.56 6.31
N LEU A 634 7.71 32.90 5.40
CA LEU A 634 7.85 32.20 4.12
C LEU A 634 8.85 31.05 4.28
N VAL A 635 8.38 29.83 4.00
CA VAL A 635 9.16 28.61 4.10
C VAL A 635 9.51 28.12 2.70
N ALA A 636 10.79 27.84 2.46
CA ALA A 636 11.25 27.25 1.22
C ALA A 636 10.81 25.79 1.14
N GLN A 637 10.23 25.40 0.01
CA GLN A 637 9.82 24.02 -0.24
C GLN A 637 11.06 23.11 -0.28
N LYS A 638 10.91 21.87 0.24
CA LYS A 638 11.98 20.88 0.21
C LYS A 638 12.29 20.36 -1.20
N SER A 639 11.31 20.44 -2.11
CA SER A 639 11.44 20.02 -3.50
C SER A 639 11.85 21.23 -4.34
N THR A 640 12.99 21.13 -5.02
CA THR A 640 13.49 22.14 -5.97
C THR A 640 12.96 21.92 -7.40
N LYS A 641 12.09 20.92 -7.61
CA LYS A 641 11.58 20.54 -8.94
C LYS A 641 10.51 21.47 -9.50
N SER A 642 9.88 22.28 -8.65
CA SER A 642 8.82 23.21 -9.02
C SER A 642 9.16 24.62 -8.52
N PRO A 643 9.01 25.65 -9.37
CA PRO A 643 9.34 27.02 -8.97
C PRO A 643 8.41 27.50 -7.86
N GLN A 644 8.96 28.24 -6.90
CA GLN A 644 8.21 28.83 -5.79
C GLN A 644 8.31 30.35 -5.90
N TYR A 645 7.35 30.96 -6.61
CA TYR A 645 7.41 32.39 -6.89
C TYR A 645 6.96 33.26 -5.71
N ILE A 646 7.72 34.33 -5.50
CA ILE A 646 7.38 35.49 -4.65
C ILE A 646 7.27 36.73 -5.54
N GLN A 647 6.26 37.56 -5.30
CA GLN A 647 6.14 38.86 -5.95
C GLN A 647 6.14 39.98 -4.92
N VAL A 648 6.90 41.05 -5.19
CA VAL A 648 6.93 42.24 -4.34
C VAL A 648 6.71 43.47 -5.20
N SER A 649 5.75 44.30 -4.80
CA SER A 649 5.51 45.60 -5.40
C SER A 649 6.00 46.72 -4.49
N ALA A 650 6.76 47.66 -5.05
CA ALA A 650 7.09 48.92 -4.39
C ALA A 650 6.38 50.07 -5.11
N SER A 651 5.78 50.99 -4.38
CA SER A 651 5.06 52.12 -4.94
C SER A 651 5.13 53.37 -4.06
N THR A 652 5.31 54.52 -4.68
CA THR A 652 5.21 55.84 -4.05
C THR A 652 4.24 56.71 -4.83
N ALA A 653 3.37 57.43 -4.12
CA ALA A 653 2.50 58.41 -4.73
C ALA A 653 3.27 59.69 -5.09
N ASP A 654 4.32 60.02 -4.31
CA ASP A 654 5.15 61.20 -4.50
C ASP A 654 6.51 61.01 -3.79
N ILE A 655 7.59 60.86 -4.56
CA ILE A 655 8.94 60.64 -4.05
C ILE A 655 9.48 61.81 -3.22
N SER A 656 8.93 63.02 -3.39
CA SER A 656 9.35 64.20 -2.60
C SER A 656 9.01 64.06 -1.11
N THR A 657 8.06 63.19 -0.77
CA THR A 657 7.72 62.85 0.61
C THR A 657 8.76 61.95 1.29
N GLY A 658 9.68 61.36 0.53
CA GLY A 658 10.69 60.42 1.03
C GLY A 658 10.14 59.05 1.42
N ILE A 659 8.89 58.72 1.07
CA ILE A 659 8.23 57.47 1.48
C ILE A 659 7.99 56.57 0.27
N LEU A 660 8.39 55.30 0.42
CA LEU A 660 8.11 54.22 -0.53
C LEU A 660 7.39 53.07 0.18
N ASN A 661 6.22 52.67 -0.32
CA ASN A 661 5.44 51.58 0.25
C ASN A 661 5.77 50.25 -0.44
N LEU A 662 6.07 49.22 0.34
CA LEU A 662 6.35 47.86 -0.14
C LEU A 662 5.20 46.92 0.23
N LYS A 663 4.82 46.05 -0.71
CA LYS A 663 3.80 45.02 -0.51
C LYS A 663 4.24 43.71 -1.15
N CYS A 664 4.24 42.63 -0.36
CA CYS A 664 4.57 41.27 -0.81
C CYS A 664 3.28 40.46 -1.03
N GLU A 665 3.19 39.75 -2.16
CA GLU A 665 2.04 38.93 -2.56
C GLU A 665 2.50 37.48 -2.87
N PHE A 666 1.72 36.49 -2.42
CA PHE A 666 2.03 35.05 -2.56
C PHE A 666 1.02 34.37 -3.50
N LEU A 667 1.50 33.55 -4.45
CA LEU A 667 0.69 32.95 -5.54
C LEU A 667 0.25 31.49 -5.35
N ALA A 668 0.67 30.79 -4.29
CA ALA A 668 0.50 29.33 -4.19
C ALA A 668 -0.95 28.84 -4.01
N LEU A 669 -1.86 29.66 -3.45
CA LEU A 669 -3.22 29.21 -3.11
C LEU A 669 -4.22 29.38 -4.26
N THR A 670 -4.00 30.36 -5.13
CA THR A 670 -4.90 30.67 -6.26
C THR A 670 -4.89 29.56 -7.31
N HIS A 671 -3.70 29.11 -7.72
CA HIS A 671 -3.55 28.01 -8.69
C HIS A 671 -4.16 26.70 -8.18
N LEU A 672 -4.03 26.42 -6.88
CA LEU A 672 -4.58 25.21 -6.27
C LEU A 672 -6.12 25.22 -6.31
N VAL A 673 -6.74 26.35 -5.92
CA VAL A 673 -8.20 26.49 -5.93
C VAL A 673 -8.77 26.44 -7.36
N GLN A 674 -8.07 27.00 -8.33
CA GLN A 674 -8.46 26.90 -9.75
C GLN A 674 -8.40 25.47 -10.27
N GLY A 675 -7.32 24.73 -9.97
CA GLY A 675 -7.21 23.33 -10.34
C GLY A 675 -8.33 22.46 -9.75
N TRP A 676 -8.79 22.76 -8.54
CA TRP A 676 -9.94 22.08 -7.93
C TRP A 676 -11.27 22.43 -8.61
N ILE A 677 -11.47 23.69 -8.99
CA ILE A 677 -12.66 24.12 -9.75
C ILE A 677 -12.71 23.39 -11.11
N GLU A 678 -11.58 23.32 -11.82
CA GLU A 678 -11.48 22.61 -13.09
C GLU A 678 -11.76 21.11 -12.94
N ALA A 679 -11.27 20.48 -11.86
CA ALA A 679 -11.57 19.08 -11.56
C ALA A 679 -13.07 18.84 -11.34
N LEU A 680 -13.75 19.71 -10.58
CA LEU A 680 -15.20 19.64 -10.40
C LEU A 680 -15.97 19.85 -11.71
N GLU A 681 -15.48 20.70 -12.62
CA GLU A 681 -16.09 20.87 -13.94
C GLU A 681 -16.01 19.59 -14.77
N ARG A 682 -14.86 18.93 -14.78
CA ARG A 682 -14.68 17.66 -15.49
C ARG A 682 -15.57 16.55 -14.92
N LEU A 683 -15.64 16.42 -13.60
CA LEU A 683 -16.54 15.45 -12.96
C LEU A 683 -18.00 15.70 -13.33
N ALA A 684 -18.40 16.97 -13.54
CA ALA A 684 -19.75 17.29 -13.98
C ALA A 684 -19.99 16.95 -15.46
N GLU A 685 -18.97 17.08 -16.31
CA GLU A 685 -19.01 16.67 -17.72
C GLU A 685 -19.07 15.14 -17.87
N GLU A 686 -18.38 14.42 -16.99
CA GLU A 686 -18.40 12.94 -16.88
C GLU A 686 -19.68 12.40 -16.22
N GLY A 687 -20.56 13.27 -15.70
CA GLY A 687 -21.82 12.90 -15.05
C GLY A 687 -21.69 12.39 -13.61
N VAL A 688 -20.52 12.56 -12.99
CA VAL A 688 -20.20 12.14 -11.61
C VAL A 688 -20.52 13.24 -10.59
N ALA A 689 -20.31 14.51 -10.94
CA ALA A 689 -20.69 15.66 -10.13
C ALA A 689 -22.05 16.23 -10.56
N ASN A 690 -22.82 16.74 -9.60
CA ASN A 690 -24.14 17.30 -9.85
C ASN A 690 -24.04 18.78 -10.24
N LYS A 691 -24.64 19.15 -11.37
CA LYS A 691 -24.69 20.54 -11.86
C LYS A 691 -26.10 21.11 -11.73
N PHE A 692 -26.21 22.22 -11.00
CA PHE A 692 -27.46 22.90 -10.74
C PHE A 692 -27.49 24.27 -11.41
N SER A 693 -28.60 24.57 -12.09
CA SER A 693 -28.92 25.94 -12.50
C SER A 693 -29.35 26.76 -11.29
N ARG A 694 -29.24 28.10 -11.37
CA ARG A 694 -29.74 29.04 -10.34
C ARG A 694 -31.08 28.65 -9.73
N ASN A 695 -32.09 28.42 -10.58
CA ASN A 695 -33.45 28.10 -10.14
C ASN A 695 -33.51 26.75 -9.42
N MET A 696 -32.73 25.77 -9.85
CA MET A 696 -32.68 24.47 -9.21
C MET A 696 -31.95 24.53 -7.86
N ALA A 697 -30.81 25.20 -7.80
CA ALA A 697 -30.05 25.39 -6.56
C ALA A 697 -30.92 26.04 -5.47
N TYR A 698 -31.53 27.19 -5.75
CA TYR A 698 -32.37 27.86 -4.75
C TYR A 698 -33.70 27.14 -4.47
N ARG A 699 -34.23 26.33 -5.40
CA ARG A 699 -35.41 25.49 -5.13
C ARG A 699 -35.07 24.33 -4.19
N LEU A 700 -33.92 23.69 -4.36
CA LEU A 700 -33.44 22.64 -3.44
C LEU A 700 -33.16 23.22 -2.05
N PHE A 701 -32.56 24.41 -1.99
CA PHE A 701 -32.31 25.12 -0.74
C PHE A 701 -33.59 25.51 0.01
N ALA A 702 -34.59 26.02 -0.71
CA ALA A 702 -35.88 26.41 -0.15
C ALA A 702 -36.72 25.21 0.32
N ASN A 703 -36.63 24.07 -0.36
CA ASN A 703 -37.36 22.86 0.02
C ASN A 703 -36.77 22.18 1.26
N ASN A 704 -35.45 22.25 1.45
CA ASN A 704 -34.79 21.61 2.58
C ASN A 704 -34.72 22.50 3.83
N LEU A 705 -34.47 23.82 3.71
CA LEU A 705 -34.15 24.60 4.90
C LEU A 705 -34.50 26.11 4.88
N VAL A 706 -34.09 26.87 3.85
CA VAL A 706 -34.08 28.36 3.92
C VAL A 706 -34.59 28.99 2.62
N TYR A 707 -35.57 29.90 2.77
CA TYR A 707 -36.02 30.76 1.67
C TYR A 707 -35.13 31.99 1.55
N HIS A 708 -34.50 32.18 0.38
CA HIS A 708 -33.79 33.40 0.03
C HIS A 708 -34.65 34.31 -0.87
N ALA A 709 -34.77 35.59 -0.53
CA ALA A 709 -35.38 36.61 -1.39
C ALA A 709 -34.48 36.91 -2.61
N ASP A 710 -35.03 37.47 -3.69
CA ASP A 710 -34.32 37.55 -4.99
C ASP A 710 -32.98 38.29 -4.93
N LYS A 711 -32.85 39.33 -4.09
CA LYS A 711 -31.59 40.05 -3.87
C LYS A 711 -30.46 39.21 -3.25
N TYR A 712 -30.80 38.12 -2.56
CA TYR A 712 -29.86 37.17 -1.95
C TYR A 712 -29.52 36.01 -2.91
N ARG A 713 -30.16 35.92 -4.08
CA ARG A 713 -30.02 34.80 -5.01
C ARG A 713 -28.88 35.02 -6.02
N GLY A 714 -27.66 35.19 -5.52
CA GLY A 714 -26.48 35.51 -6.33
C GLY A 714 -25.87 34.34 -7.10
N MET A 715 -26.03 33.09 -6.64
CA MET A 715 -25.49 31.92 -7.34
C MET A 715 -26.20 31.69 -8.69
N GLN A 716 -25.43 31.57 -9.77
CA GLN A 716 -25.93 31.38 -11.14
C GLN A 716 -25.83 29.92 -11.59
N LYS A 717 -24.72 29.28 -11.26
CA LYS A 717 -24.39 27.88 -11.55
C LYS A 717 -23.70 27.31 -10.33
N VAL A 718 -24.09 26.11 -9.91
CA VAL A 718 -23.45 25.39 -8.80
C VAL A 718 -23.06 24.02 -9.29
N VAL A 719 -21.85 23.58 -8.98
CA VAL A 719 -21.37 22.21 -9.20
C VAL A 719 -20.92 21.64 -7.86
N LEU A 720 -21.39 20.43 -7.56
CA LEU A 720 -21.25 19.81 -6.25
C LEU A 720 -20.90 18.33 -6.40
N HIS A 721 -19.91 17.87 -5.62
CA HIS A 721 -19.58 16.45 -5.47
C HIS A 721 -19.13 16.17 -4.03
N GLY A 722 -19.89 15.38 -3.27
CA GLY A 722 -19.59 15.07 -1.87
C GLY A 722 -19.55 16.32 -0.98
N PHE A 723 -18.42 16.53 -0.30
CA PHE A 723 -18.14 17.72 0.53
C PHE A 723 -17.26 18.76 -0.18
N GLU A 724 -17.30 18.80 -1.52
CA GLU A 724 -16.67 19.86 -2.32
C GLU A 724 -17.61 20.50 -3.36
N ALA A 725 -17.56 21.83 -3.52
CA ALA A 725 -18.40 22.55 -4.47
C ALA A 725 -17.79 23.86 -4.96
N TYR A 726 -18.20 24.31 -6.14
CA TYR A 726 -17.98 25.69 -6.61
C TYR A 726 -19.28 26.30 -7.16
N ALA A 727 -19.34 27.64 -7.17
CA ALA A 727 -20.44 28.39 -7.77
C ALA A 727 -19.95 29.63 -8.52
N ASP A 728 -20.55 29.87 -9.68
CA ASP A 728 -20.47 31.18 -10.33
C ASP A 728 -21.51 32.10 -9.68
N VAL A 729 -21.08 33.27 -9.24
CA VAL A 729 -21.88 34.23 -8.46
C VAL A 729 -21.99 35.55 -9.22
N GLN A 730 -23.19 36.12 -9.26
CA GLN A 730 -23.43 37.47 -9.76
C GLN A 730 -24.20 38.28 -8.71
N LEU A 731 -23.61 39.40 -8.27
CA LEU A 731 -24.20 40.25 -7.25
C LEU A 731 -25.33 41.11 -7.83
N THR A 732 -26.38 41.35 -7.05
CA THR A 732 -27.50 42.21 -7.48
C THR A 732 -27.05 43.67 -7.66
N THR A 733 -27.70 44.38 -8.57
CA THR A 733 -27.55 45.83 -8.77
C THR A 733 -28.45 46.65 -7.84
N GLU A 734 -29.40 46.01 -7.16
CA GLU A 734 -30.32 46.66 -6.23
C GLU A 734 -29.59 47.06 -4.95
N LYS A 735 -29.25 48.35 -4.82
CA LYS A 735 -28.73 48.94 -3.59
C LYS A 735 -29.90 49.32 -2.68
N GLY A 736 -30.46 48.36 -1.95
CA GLY A 736 -31.44 48.65 -0.90
C GLY A 736 -30.73 49.13 0.37
N GLY A 737 -30.97 50.37 0.81
CA GLY A 737 -30.43 50.96 2.05
C GLY A 737 -28.98 51.47 1.98
N SER A 738 -28.50 52.07 3.08
CA SER A 738 -27.11 52.52 3.24
C SER A 738 -26.30 51.46 3.98
N TRP A 739 -25.32 50.84 3.32
CA TRP A 739 -24.49 49.76 3.87
C TRP A 739 -23.03 49.94 3.45
N THR A 740 -22.09 49.60 4.34
CA THR A 740 -20.66 49.54 4.00
C THR A 740 -20.37 48.43 2.99
N VAL A 741 -20.91 47.23 3.26
CA VAL A 741 -21.04 46.14 2.30
C VAL A 741 -22.44 45.58 2.49
N PRO A 742 -23.29 45.54 1.45
CA PRO A 742 -24.62 45.01 1.61
C PRO A 742 -24.60 43.54 2.06
N PRO A 743 -25.37 43.13 3.08
CA PRO A 743 -25.36 41.76 3.59
C PRO A 743 -25.64 40.72 2.50
N TYR A 744 -26.56 41.05 1.57
CA TYR A 744 -26.90 40.21 0.43
C TYR A 744 -25.77 40.02 -0.58
N PHE A 745 -24.69 40.81 -0.52
CA PHE A 745 -23.47 40.58 -1.30
C PHE A 745 -22.57 39.52 -0.66
N ILE A 746 -22.35 39.63 0.66
CA ILE A 746 -21.54 38.69 1.44
C ILE A 746 -22.19 37.31 1.42
N ASP A 747 -23.50 37.26 1.64
CA ASP A 747 -24.29 36.04 1.57
C ASP A 747 -24.17 35.36 0.21
N SER A 748 -24.28 36.12 -0.88
CA SER A 748 -24.22 35.57 -2.24
C SER A 748 -22.90 34.84 -2.54
N VAL A 749 -21.77 35.32 -1.99
CA VAL A 749 -20.46 34.68 -2.16
C VAL A 749 -20.18 33.58 -1.12
N ALA A 750 -20.93 33.53 -0.02
CA ALA A 750 -20.73 32.59 1.08
C ALA A 750 -21.76 31.43 1.14
N HIS A 751 -22.94 31.58 0.52
CA HIS A 751 -24.04 30.60 0.57
C HIS A 751 -23.63 29.20 0.17
N LEU A 752 -22.63 29.09 -0.70
CA LEU A 752 -22.10 27.82 -1.17
C LEU A 752 -21.69 26.89 -0.02
N ALA A 753 -21.17 27.44 1.10
CA ALA A 753 -20.83 26.66 2.28
C ALA A 753 -22.06 26.06 2.98
N GLY A 754 -23.17 26.80 3.04
CA GLY A 754 -24.43 26.23 3.54
C GLY A 754 -25.04 25.22 2.56
N PHE A 755 -24.83 25.46 1.26
CA PHE A 755 -25.37 24.65 0.16
C PHE A 755 -24.82 23.24 0.18
N ILE A 756 -23.51 23.12 0.32
CA ILE A 756 -22.83 21.84 0.32
C ILE A 756 -23.30 20.92 1.46
N MET A 757 -23.47 21.44 2.67
CA MET A 757 -23.88 20.60 3.81
C MET A 757 -25.37 20.25 3.82
N ASN A 758 -26.23 21.08 3.23
CA ASN A 758 -27.69 20.93 3.34
C ASN A 758 -28.36 20.38 2.06
N VAL A 759 -27.60 20.20 0.98
CA VAL A 759 -28.11 19.69 -0.31
C VAL A 759 -27.30 18.50 -0.81
N SER A 760 -26.07 18.28 -0.33
CA SER A 760 -25.27 17.11 -0.69
C SER A 760 -25.89 15.80 -0.22
N ASP A 761 -25.66 14.75 -1.00
CA ASP A 761 -25.97 13.36 -0.69
C ASP A 761 -24.95 12.71 0.26
N ALA A 762 -23.81 13.37 0.51
CA ALA A 762 -22.81 12.93 1.48
C ALA A 762 -23.23 13.15 2.94
N PHE A 763 -24.35 13.83 3.18
CA PHE A 763 -24.85 14.16 4.52
C PHE A 763 -26.33 13.79 4.67
N ASP A 764 -26.74 13.25 5.83
CA ASP A 764 -28.16 12.93 6.10
C ASP A 764 -28.97 14.19 6.39
N THR A 765 -29.43 14.81 5.31
CA THR A 765 -30.26 16.02 5.31
C THR A 765 -31.72 15.77 5.73
N LYS A 766 -32.12 14.50 5.97
CA LYS A 766 -33.49 14.18 6.43
C LYS A 766 -33.62 14.24 7.94
N ALA A 767 -32.59 13.84 8.67
CA ALA A 767 -32.56 13.85 10.13
C ALA A 767 -31.87 15.08 10.72
N ASN A 768 -31.08 15.79 9.91
CA ASN A 768 -30.21 16.87 10.37
C ASN A 768 -30.13 18.02 9.37
N PHE A 769 -29.86 19.21 9.88
CA PHE A 769 -29.49 20.37 9.08
C PHE A 769 -28.27 21.06 9.66
N CYS A 770 -27.51 21.74 8.81
CA CYS A 770 -26.27 22.39 9.19
C CYS A 770 -26.46 23.91 9.16
N VAL A 771 -26.12 24.57 10.28
CA VAL A 771 -26.12 26.05 10.38
C VAL A 771 -24.69 26.52 10.55
N THR A 772 -24.37 27.67 9.96
CA THR A 772 -23.10 28.37 10.18
C THR A 772 -23.33 29.43 11.26
N PRO A 773 -23.02 29.15 12.55
CA PRO A 773 -23.25 30.10 13.64
C PRO A 773 -22.33 31.32 13.59
N GLY A 774 -21.21 31.24 12.88
CA GLY A 774 -20.24 32.32 12.73
C GLY A 774 -19.06 31.92 11.86
N TRP A 775 -18.09 32.84 11.76
CA TRP A 775 -16.83 32.64 11.05
C TRP A 775 -15.65 32.97 11.97
N ASP A 776 -14.54 32.24 11.82
CA ASP A 776 -13.31 32.52 12.55
C ASP A 776 -12.56 33.70 11.94
N SER A 777 -12.61 33.81 10.61
CA SER A 777 -12.04 34.95 9.91
C SER A 777 -12.72 35.19 8.57
N VAL A 778 -12.89 36.47 8.22
CA VAL A 778 -13.36 36.92 6.91
C VAL A 778 -12.42 38.02 6.45
N ARG A 779 -11.91 37.88 5.23
CA ARG A 779 -10.99 38.87 4.64
C ARG A 779 -11.35 39.08 3.18
N PHE A 780 -11.40 40.35 2.78
CA PHE A 780 -11.58 40.77 1.39
C PHE A 780 -10.44 41.72 1.02
N ALA A 781 -9.67 41.37 -0.01
CA ALA A 781 -8.62 42.21 -0.57
C ALA A 781 -9.20 43.33 -1.45
N LYS A 782 -10.43 43.17 -1.97
CA LYS A 782 -11.17 44.16 -2.75
C LYS A 782 -12.63 44.24 -2.28
N PRO A 783 -13.28 45.41 -2.33
CA PRO A 783 -14.69 45.52 -1.98
C PRO A 783 -15.58 44.77 -2.98
N LEU A 784 -16.68 44.19 -2.48
CA LEU A 784 -17.70 43.55 -3.32
C LEU A 784 -18.52 44.62 -4.06
N THR A 785 -18.54 44.55 -5.38
CA THR A 785 -19.15 45.58 -6.22
C THR A 785 -20.49 45.11 -6.80
N ALA A 786 -21.47 46.02 -6.83
CA ALA A 786 -22.81 45.73 -7.34
C ALA A 786 -22.75 45.31 -8.83
N GLY A 787 -23.44 44.23 -9.19
CA GLY A 787 -23.45 43.71 -10.57
C GLY A 787 -22.23 42.89 -10.98
N ALA A 788 -21.16 42.87 -10.18
CA ALA A 788 -19.93 42.15 -10.52
C ALA A 788 -20.10 40.63 -10.39
N ARG A 789 -19.24 39.92 -11.12
CA ARG A 789 -19.18 38.46 -11.17
C ARG A 789 -18.02 37.97 -10.33
N TYR A 790 -18.27 36.88 -9.61
CA TYR A 790 -17.32 36.21 -8.75
C TYR A 790 -17.45 34.71 -8.92
N ARG A 791 -16.45 33.98 -8.46
CA ARG A 791 -16.51 32.52 -8.31
C ARG A 791 -16.19 32.15 -6.87
N SER A 792 -17.08 31.39 -6.25
CA SER A 792 -16.88 30.86 -4.92
C SER A 792 -16.52 29.39 -4.99
N TYR A 793 -15.57 28.94 -4.18
CA TYR A 793 -15.20 27.54 -4.02
C TYR A 793 -15.16 27.19 -2.53
N VAL A 794 -15.64 26.00 -2.17
CA VAL A 794 -15.64 25.51 -0.79
C VAL A 794 -15.36 24.01 -0.75
N LYS A 795 -14.59 23.61 0.26
CA LYS A 795 -14.42 22.22 0.68
C LYS A 795 -14.63 22.13 2.17
N THR A 796 -15.55 21.27 2.59
CA THR A 796 -15.86 21.05 4.02
C THR A 796 -15.26 19.73 4.50
N ILE A 797 -14.73 19.74 5.72
CA ILE A 797 -14.16 18.55 6.38
C ILE A 797 -14.73 18.39 7.78
N PRO A 798 -15.03 17.16 8.22
CA PRO A 798 -15.44 16.91 9.59
C PRO A 798 -14.28 17.15 10.55
N THR A 799 -14.57 17.66 11.75
CA THR A 799 -13.54 17.77 12.80
C THR A 799 -13.38 16.46 13.56
N THR A 800 -12.14 16.16 13.97
CA THR A 800 -11.82 14.97 14.77
C THR A 800 -12.24 15.11 16.23
N GLU A 801 -12.39 16.34 16.71
CA GLU A 801 -12.72 16.67 18.10
C GLU A 801 -14.24 16.66 18.36
N ASP A 802 -15.04 17.13 17.39
CA ASP A 802 -16.50 17.11 17.46
C ASP A 802 -17.09 16.63 16.11
N PRO A 803 -17.66 15.42 16.04
CA PRO A 803 -18.26 14.90 14.81
C PRO A 803 -19.51 15.69 14.37
N THR A 804 -20.02 16.60 15.21
CA THR A 804 -21.12 17.50 14.89
C THR A 804 -20.66 18.83 14.26
N VAL A 805 -19.35 19.07 14.14
CA VAL A 805 -18.78 20.31 13.59
C VAL A 805 -17.95 20.02 12.33
N TYR A 806 -18.20 20.82 11.29
CA TYR A 806 -17.50 20.80 10.01
C TYR A 806 -16.79 22.12 9.80
N LEU A 807 -15.55 22.08 9.32
CA LEU A 807 -14.79 23.27 8.95
C LEU A 807 -14.78 23.40 7.44
N GLY A 808 -15.09 24.60 6.94
CA GLY A 808 -15.03 24.94 5.52
C GLY A 808 -14.36 26.28 5.31
N ASP A 809 -13.40 26.33 4.40
CA ASP A 809 -12.81 27.57 3.91
C ASP A 809 -13.47 27.92 2.57
N VAL A 810 -14.17 29.05 2.50
CA VAL A 810 -14.73 29.59 1.24
C VAL A 810 -13.73 30.54 0.61
N TYR A 811 -13.33 30.23 -0.62
CA TYR A 811 -12.45 31.06 -1.44
C TYR A 811 -13.28 31.82 -2.47
N ILE A 812 -13.04 33.13 -2.58
CA ILE A 812 -13.80 34.04 -3.44
C ILE A 812 -12.84 34.62 -4.47
N LEU A 813 -13.10 34.31 -5.73
CA LEU A 813 -12.29 34.69 -6.86
C LEU A 813 -12.99 35.76 -7.71
N GLN A 814 -12.22 36.71 -8.20
CA GLN A 814 -12.63 37.65 -9.23
C GLN A 814 -11.53 37.69 -10.29
N ASP A 815 -11.90 37.51 -11.56
CA ASP A 815 -10.96 37.44 -12.68
C ASP A 815 -9.80 36.48 -12.37
N ASP A 816 -10.14 35.28 -11.89
CA ASP A 816 -9.16 34.22 -11.62
C ASP A 816 -8.15 34.52 -10.50
N ILE A 817 -8.43 35.52 -9.66
CA ILE A 817 -7.61 35.89 -8.50
C ILE A 817 -8.42 35.76 -7.23
N ILE A 818 -7.87 35.11 -6.19
CA ILE A 818 -8.50 35.09 -4.86
C ILE A 818 -8.51 36.51 -4.29
N ILE A 819 -9.70 37.09 -4.19
CA ILE A 819 -9.93 38.42 -3.62
C ILE A 819 -10.57 38.35 -2.23
N GLY A 820 -11.00 37.17 -1.78
CA GLY A 820 -11.56 36.99 -0.46
C GLY A 820 -11.49 35.55 0.04
N MET A 821 -11.47 35.41 1.36
CA MET A 821 -11.48 34.11 2.05
C MET A 821 -12.32 34.21 3.32
N MET A 822 -13.15 33.19 3.55
CA MET A 822 -13.96 33.07 4.77
C MET A 822 -13.73 31.70 5.39
N ARG A 823 -13.25 31.68 6.63
CA ARG A 823 -13.13 30.44 7.43
C ARG A 823 -14.34 30.30 8.32
N LEU A 824 -15.06 29.20 8.15
CA LEU A 824 -16.34 28.99 8.80
C LEU A 824 -16.44 27.60 9.41
N ALA A 825 -17.01 27.58 10.62
CA ALA A 825 -17.38 26.37 11.32
C ALA A 825 -18.89 26.18 11.19
N GLN A 826 -19.31 24.97 10.83
CA GLN A 826 -20.69 24.65 10.56
C GLN A 826 -21.10 23.53 11.51
N SER A 827 -22.17 23.75 12.25
CA SER A 827 -22.60 22.82 13.30
C SER A 827 -23.88 22.13 12.89
N ILE A 828 -23.88 20.81 13.06
CA ILE A 828 -25.03 19.95 12.83
C ILE A 828 -26.06 20.22 13.93
N ARG A 829 -27.31 20.35 13.50
CA ARG A 829 -28.48 20.47 14.36
C ARG A 829 -29.47 19.38 13.98
N PRO A 830 -29.97 18.60 14.94
CA PRO A 830 -31.02 17.63 14.66
C PRO A 830 -32.27 18.37 14.19
N SER A 831 -32.92 17.85 13.15
CA SER A 831 -34.20 18.36 12.70
C SER A 831 -35.26 18.01 13.75
N GLN A 832 -35.41 18.86 14.78
CA GLN A 832 -36.63 18.81 15.58
C GLN A 832 -37.79 19.07 14.62
N LYS A 833 -38.78 18.16 14.61
CA LYS A 833 -40.09 18.45 14.00
C LYS A 833 -40.58 19.74 14.64
N VAL A 834 -40.37 20.88 13.97
CA VAL A 834 -41.10 22.10 14.26
C VAL A 834 -42.56 21.70 14.03
N ARG A 835 -43.26 21.43 15.13
CA ARG A 835 -44.72 21.42 15.14
C ARG A 835 -45.10 22.72 14.45
N LYS A 836 -45.78 22.62 13.32
CA LYS A 836 -46.57 23.73 12.78
C LYS A 836 -47.61 24.06 13.84
N SER A 837 -47.25 24.88 14.83
CA SER A 837 -48.22 25.59 15.63
C SER A 837 -48.76 26.69 14.74
N HIS A 838 -49.97 26.48 14.24
CA HIS A 838 -50.86 27.60 14.02
C HIS A 838 -50.98 28.33 15.36
N ASP A 839 -50.48 29.56 15.43
CA ASP A 839 -51.29 30.60 16.05
C ASP A 839 -50.95 31.96 15.44
N GLU A 840 -52.03 32.63 15.07
CA GLU A 840 -52.13 34.02 14.69
C GLU A 840 -51.71 34.92 15.86
N THR A 841 -51.45 36.19 15.56
CA THR A 841 -51.28 37.32 16.49
C THR A 841 -49.89 37.56 17.10
N CYS A 842 -49.05 38.26 16.36
CA CYS A 842 -48.46 39.50 16.89
C CYS A 842 -48.29 40.52 15.75
N SER A 843 -49.35 41.28 15.55
CA SER A 843 -49.36 42.53 14.81
C SER A 843 -48.64 43.62 15.61
N THR A 844 -47.65 44.30 15.02
CA THR A 844 -47.66 45.76 14.78
C THR A 844 -46.29 46.27 14.32
N PHE A 845 -46.16 46.56 13.03
CA PHE A 845 -45.60 47.82 12.51
C PHE A 845 -46.43 48.21 11.25
N PRO A 846 -46.66 49.51 11.00
CA PRO A 846 -47.95 50.00 10.50
C PRO A 846 -48.11 50.05 8.98
N LYS A 847 -49.39 50.13 8.57
CA LYS A 847 -49.87 50.33 7.20
C LYS A 847 -49.69 51.78 6.70
N GLU A 848 -49.43 51.84 5.39
CA GLU A 848 -49.61 52.92 4.40
C GLU A 848 -48.71 54.17 4.42
N PHE A 849 -48.03 54.39 3.27
CA PHE A 849 -48.16 55.64 2.51
C PHE A 849 -48.48 55.30 1.05
N LYS A 850 -49.68 55.69 0.61
CA LYS A 850 -50.12 55.70 -0.80
C LYS A 850 -49.45 56.85 -1.54
N VAL A 851 -49.02 56.63 -2.78
CA VAL A 851 -49.17 57.60 -3.87
C VAL A 851 -49.68 56.86 -5.11
N THR A 852 -50.61 57.53 -5.78
CA THR A 852 -51.61 57.17 -6.80
C THR A 852 -51.07 56.72 -8.16
N SER A 853 -51.91 55.94 -8.88
CA SER A 853 -51.82 55.68 -10.33
C SER A 853 -52.07 56.94 -11.18
N PRO A 854 -51.76 56.90 -12.49
CA PRO A 854 -52.83 56.74 -13.51
C PRO A 854 -52.55 55.53 -14.44
N HIS A 855 -53.54 54.66 -14.72
CA HIS A 855 -54.36 54.60 -15.96
C HIS A 855 -53.53 54.31 -17.23
N HIS A 856 -53.80 53.36 -18.14
CA HIS A 856 -54.87 52.43 -18.56
C HIS A 856 -54.16 51.32 -19.40
N GLY A 857 -54.68 50.13 -19.73
CA GLY A 857 -55.99 49.52 -19.68
C GLY A 857 -55.90 48.06 -20.22
N ASN A 858 -56.98 47.30 -19.99
CA ASN A 858 -57.15 45.88 -20.32
C ASN A 858 -56.97 45.51 -21.80
N SER A 859 -56.50 44.27 -22.05
CA SER A 859 -57.08 43.40 -23.09
C SER A 859 -56.76 41.92 -22.84
N GLN A 860 -57.81 41.10 -22.95
CA GLN A 860 -57.83 39.64 -22.89
C GLN A 860 -57.34 38.97 -24.19
N LEU A 861 -56.84 37.74 -24.03
CA LEU A 861 -56.82 36.55 -24.92
C LEU A 861 -56.85 36.70 -26.46
N ALA A 862 -55.88 36.05 -27.11
CA ALA A 862 -56.07 35.40 -28.42
C ALA A 862 -55.19 34.13 -28.58
N LYS A 863 -55.76 33.08 -29.17
CA LYS A 863 -55.11 31.81 -29.60
C LYS A 863 -54.11 32.04 -30.74
N PRO A 864 -53.10 31.16 -30.94
CA PRO A 864 -52.16 31.25 -32.04
C PRO A 864 -52.71 30.63 -33.35
N PRO A 865 -52.36 31.16 -34.54
CA PRO A 865 -52.65 30.49 -35.82
C PRO A 865 -51.46 29.66 -36.36
N ASN A 866 -51.79 28.50 -36.93
CA ASN A 866 -51.02 27.67 -37.90
C ASN A 866 -50.57 28.51 -39.12
N VAL A 867 -49.57 28.23 -39.97
CA VAL A 867 -48.99 27.03 -40.66
C VAL A 867 -47.62 27.53 -41.28
N PRO A 868 -46.82 26.84 -42.14
CA PRO A 868 -46.47 25.42 -42.34
C PRO A 868 -44.96 25.09 -42.27
N VAL A 869 -44.69 23.79 -42.13
CA VAL A 869 -43.41 23.09 -42.21
C VAL A 869 -43.05 22.77 -43.68
N SER A 870 -41.78 22.91 -44.05
CA SER A 870 -41.22 22.36 -45.31
C SER A 870 -39.97 21.51 -45.02
N ILE A 871 -40.03 20.27 -45.50
CA ILE A 871 -39.06 19.18 -45.37
C ILE A 871 -38.09 19.21 -46.58
N PRO A 872 -36.78 18.92 -46.43
CA PRO A 872 -35.92 18.61 -47.57
C PRO A 872 -35.77 17.10 -47.83
N THR A 873 -35.82 16.76 -49.12
CA THR A 873 -35.79 15.44 -49.81
C THR A 873 -34.35 14.89 -49.95
N PRO A 874 -34.12 13.57 -50.16
CA PRO A 874 -32.80 12.94 -50.06
C PRO A 874 -32.00 12.94 -51.38
N ALA A 875 -30.66 12.93 -51.27
CA ALA A 875 -29.73 12.80 -52.40
C ALA A 875 -29.27 11.34 -52.62
N PRO A 876 -28.86 10.97 -53.85
CA PRO A 876 -28.78 9.58 -54.33
C PRO A 876 -27.42 8.87 -54.12
N SER A 877 -27.44 7.55 -54.31
CA SER A 877 -26.36 6.57 -54.15
C SER A 877 -25.29 6.57 -55.28
N PRO A 878 -24.10 5.97 -55.05
CA PRO A 878 -22.94 6.03 -55.96
C PRO A 878 -22.81 4.80 -56.88
N PRO A 879 -22.08 4.94 -58.01
CA PRO A 879 -21.22 3.86 -58.49
C PRO A 879 -19.89 4.37 -59.12
N PRO A 880 -18.97 3.51 -59.58
CA PRO A 880 -18.35 2.36 -58.90
C PRO A 880 -16.79 2.46 -58.90
N THR A 881 -16.19 1.61 -58.08
CA THR A 881 -14.75 1.41 -57.81
C THR A 881 -14.01 0.66 -58.92
N VAL A 882 -12.76 1.06 -59.26
CA VAL A 882 -11.67 0.17 -59.75
C VAL A 882 -10.27 0.86 -59.54
N PRO A 883 -9.10 0.18 -59.56
CA PRO A 883 -8.48 -0.31 -58.33
C PRO A 883 -6.94 -0.04 -58.21
N VAL A 884 -6.40 -0.29 -57.00
CA VAL A 884 -5.05 -0.86 -56.69
C VAL A 884 -3.78 -0.08 -57.08
N LYS A 885 -2.92 0.18 -56.08
CA LYS A 885 -1.57 -0.42 -55.99
C LYS A 885 -0.92 -0.21 -54.60
N VAL A 886 -0.81 -1.32 -53.88
CA VAL A 886 0.15 -1.54 -52.79
C VAL A 886 1.50 -1.85 -53.46
N GLN A 887 2.56 -1.16 -53.05
CA GLN A 887 3.94 -1.58 -53.33
C GLN A 887 4.80 -1.48 -52.07
N SER A 888 5.21 -2.68 -51.64
CA SER A 888 6.35 -3.02 -50.81
C SER A 888 7.67 -2.84 -51.56
N VAL A 889 8.73 -2.31 -50.92
CA VAL A 889 10.16 -2.63 -51.16
C VAL A 889 10.92 -2.25 -49.87
N VAL A 890 11.36 -3.19 -49.02
CA VAL A 890 12.63 -3.96 -49.01
C VAL A 890 13.91 -3.12 -48.93
N ASN A 891 14.61 -3.36 -47.82
CA ASN A 891 15.97 -3.01 -47.38
C ASN A 891 17.03 -2.55 -48.40
N GLY A 892 17.88 -1.62 -47.93
CA GLY A 892 19.28 -1.57 -48.36
C GLY A 892 20.11 -0.35 -47.91
N VAL A 893 20.90 -0.54 -46.84
CA VAL A 893 22.32 -0.12 -46.71
C VAL A 893 22.67 1.31 -46.23
N THR A 894 23.11 1.33 -44.94
CA THR A 894 24.20 2.08 -44.26
C THR A 894 24.56 3.52 -44.63
N ALA A 895 24.62 4.39 -43.60
CA ALA A 895 25.75 5.28 -43.35
C ALA A 895 25.81 5.69 -41.87
N ASN A 896 26.86 5.24 -41.18
CA ASN A 896 27.30 5.73 -39.88
C ASN A 896 27.74 7.19 -40.00
N THR A 897 27.32 8.04 -39.06
CA THR A 897 27.99 9.33 -38.81
C THR A 897 28.50 9.31 -37.37
N SER A 898 29.72 8.81 -37.22
CA SER A 898 30.51 8.93 -36.00
C SER A 898 30.99 10.38 -35.85
N LEU A 899 30.48 11.10 -34.86
CA LEU A 899 31.16 12.29 -34.33
C LEU A 899 32.38 11.80 -33.53
N SER A 900 33.56 12.26 -33.93
CA SER A 900 34.85 11.93 -33.32
C SER A 900 34.92 12.45 -31.89
N ILE A 901 34.82 11.55 -30.91
CA ILE A 901 35.04 11.86 -29.49
C ILE A 901 36.54 11.87 -29.24
N ASP A 902 37.04 13.00 -28.74
CA ASP A 902 38.40 13.14 -28.23
C ASP A 902 38.56 12.20 -27.02
N SER A 903 39.43 11.19 -27.17
CA SER A 903 39.59 10.10 -26.19
C SER A 903 40.13 10.55 -24.84
N ASP A 904 40.56 11.81 -24.73
CA ASP A 904 41.08 12.40 -23.50
C ASP A 904 40.09 13.31 -22.75
N SER A 905 38.88 13.53 -23.29
CA SER A 905 37.86 14.38 -22.67
C SER A 905 37.36 13.84 -21.32
N THR A 906 37.03 14.75 -20.39
CA THR A 906 36.48 14.41 -19.07
C THR A 906 35.22 13.56 -19.19
N ALA A 907 34.40 13.80 -20.21
CA ALA A 907 33.20 13.01 -20.50
C ALA A 907 33.50 11.56 -20.93
N ALA A 908 34.53 11.33 -21.74
CA ALA A 908 34.94 9.98 -22.13
C ALA A 908 35.51 9.19 -20.94
N LYS A 909 36.32 9.85 -20.10
CA LYS A 909 36.89 9.24 -18.89
C LYS A 909 35.82 8.96 -17.82
N ALA A 910 34.84 9.85 -17.67
CA ALA A 910 33.70 9.65 -16.79
C ALA A 910 32.83 8.45 -17.20
N ILE A 911 32.58 8.28 -18.50
CA ILE A 911 31.81 7.13 -19.01
C ILE A 911 32.59 5.83 -18.88
N ALA A 912 33.90 5.85 -19.07
CA ALA A 912 34.75 4.69 -18.79
C ALA A 912 34.79 4.34 -17.29
N LEU A 913 34.79 5.33 -16.42
CA LEU A 913 34.67 5.15 -14.96
C LEU A 913 33.33 4.53 -14.59
N ILE A 914 32.21 5.02 -15.16
CA ILE A 914 30.89 4.41 -14.96
C ILE A 914 30.87 2.96 -15.44
N ALA A 915 31.41 2.68 -16.64
CA ALA A 915 31.50 1.31 -17.18
C ALA A 915 32.29 0.39 -16.23
N THR A 916 33.39 0.89 -15.69
CA THR A 916 34.26 0.15 -14.78
C THR A 916 33.58 -0.12 -13.43
N GLU A 917 32.97 0.90 -12.83
CA GLU A 917 32.30 0.75 -11.53
C GLU A 917 31.03 -0.11 -11.64
N ALA A 918 30.27 0.05 -12.72
CA ALA A 918 29.04 -0.71 -12.98
C ALA A 918 29.29 -2.09 -13.58
N ALA A 919 30.54 -2.44 -13.87
CA ALA A 919 30.93 -3.66 -14.60
C ALA A 919 30.14 -3.85 -15.92
N LEU A 920 29.96 -2.76 -16.66
CA LEU A 920 29.29 -2.71 -17.96
C LEU A 920 30.32 -2.64 -19.08
N ASP A 921 30.02 -3.22 -20.24
CA ASP A 921 30.83 -3.01 -21.44
C ASP A 921 30.54 -1.59 -21.98
N LEU A 922 31.56 -0.92 -22.55
CA LEU A 922 31.38 0.40 -23.15
C LEU A 922 30.36 0.38 -24.30
N ALA A 923 30.16 -0.79 -24.93
CA ALA A 923 29.15 -1.00 -25.96
C ALA A 923 27.71 -0.90 -25.43
N ASP A 924 27.48 -1.13 -24.14
CA ASP A 924 26.17 -1.07 -23.48
C ASP A 924 25.78 0.35 -23.04
N LEU A 925 26.75 1.29 -23.04
CA LEU A 925 26.57 2.71 -22.67
C LEU A 925 26.28 3.58 -23.90
N GLN A 926 25.23 3.23 -24.64
CA GLN A 926 24.69 4.04 -25.73
C GLN A 926 23.93 5.25 -25.18
N ASP A 927 23.86 6.34 -25.95
CA ASP A 927 23.32 7.62 -25.46
C ASP A 927 21.83 7.55 -25.03
N ASP A 928 21.05 6.63 -25.57
CA ASP A 928 19.65 6.38 -25.22
C ASP A 928 19.47 5.43 -24.01
N ALA A 929 20.56 4.81 -23.53
CA ALA A 929 20.53 3.92 -22.37
C ALA A 929 20.36 4.72 -21.08
N THR A 930 19.40 4.32 -20.24
CA THR A 930 19.14 4.96 -18.95
C THR A 930 19.91 4.29 -17.82
N PHE A 931 20.49 5.09 -16.92
CA PHE A 931 21.28 4.60 -15.78
C PHE A 931 20.48 3.66 -14.86
N ALA A 932 19.17 3.89 -14.74
CA ALA A 932 18.26 3.01 -14.00
C ALA A 932 18.14 1.61 -14.64
N ASN A 933 18.10 1.52 -15.97
CA ASN A 933 18.03 0.24 -16.69
C ASN A 933 19.38 -0.49 -16.72
N LEU A 934 20.47 0.27 -16.61
CA LEU A 934 21.85 -0.21 -16.55
C LEU A 934 22.28 -0.62 -15.12
N GLY A 935 21.41 -0.45 -14.11
CA GLY A 935 21.69 -0.87 -12.74
C GLY A 935 22.54 0.11 -11.93
N VAL A 936 22.69 1.36 -12.38
CA VAL A 936 23.39 2.42 -11.65
C VAL A 936 22.40 3.08 -10.67
N GLU A 937 22.35 2.57 -9.44
CA GLU A 937 21.47 3.02 -8.35
C GLU A 937 22.14 4.09 -7.46
N SER A 938 21.38 4.73 -6.55
CA SER A 938 21.86 5.87 -5.71
C SER A 938 23.12 5.61 -4.89
N LEU A 939 23.42 4.37 -4.50
CA LEU A 939 24.66 4.03 -3.78
C LEU A 939 25.87 4.00 -4.73
N MET A 940 25.69 3.43 -5.92
CA MET A 940 26.68 3.45 -7.00
C MET A 940 26.89 4.86 -7.56
N GLY A 941 25.82 5.65 -7.62
CA GLY A 941 25.90 7.06 -7.97
C GLY A 941 26.74 7.87 -6.97
N LEU A 942 26.70 7.53 -5.68
CA LEU A 942 27.57 8.13 -4.65
C LEU A 942 29.04 7.73 -4.83
N VAL A 943 29.32 6.44 -5.06
CA VAL A 943 30.69 5.95 -5.29
C VAL A 943 31.28 6.54 -6.57
N THR A 944 30.49 6.58 -7.64
CA THR A 944 30.91 7.16 -8.93
C THR A 944 31.09 8.67 -8.82
N ALA A 945 30.25 9.37 -8.05
CA ALA A 945 30.41 10.80 -7.77
C ALA A 945 31.68 11.11 -6.94
N GLU A 946 32.07 10.21 -6.03
CA GLU A 946 33.31 10.30 -5.28
C GLU A 946 34.53 10.08 -6.20
N LYS A 947 34.47 9.10 -7.10
CA LYS A 947 35.53 8.88 -8.10
C LYS A 947 35.61 9.98 -9.15
N PHE A 948 34.50 10.56 -9.59
CA PHE A 948 34.52 11.74 -10.47
C PHE A 948 35.25 12.90 -9.82
N ARG A 949 35.12 13.06 -8.51
CA ARG A 949 35.82 14.09 -7.73
C ARG A 949 37.30 13.75 -7.50
N GLU A 950 37.65 12.50 -7.22
CA GLU A 950 39.03 12.08 -6.96
C GLU A 950 39.89 11.94 -8.23
N GLU A 951 39.32 11.37 -9.30
CA GLU A 951 40.06 11.02 -10.52
C GLU A 951 39.88 12.03 -11.66
N LEU A 952 38.74 12.74 -11.71
CA LEU A 952 38.43 13.71 -12.76
C LEU A 952 38.33 15.16 -12.26
N GLY A 953 38.41 15.39 -10.94
CA GLY A 953 38.23 16.72 -10.34
C GLY A 953 36.81 17.30 -10.47
N ALA A 954 35.85 16.51 -10.95
CA ALA A 954 34.47 16.93 -11.15
C ALA A 954 33.67 16.74 -9.85
N VAL A 955 33.36 17.86 -9.18
CA VAL A 955 32.62 17.84 -7.91
C VAL A 955 31.14 17.68 -8.18
N VAL A 956 30.67 16.44 -8.09
CA VAL A 956 29.26 16.07 -8.32
C VAL A 956 28.63 15.47 -7.06
N THR A 957 27.31 15.64 -6.92
CA THR A 957 26.52 15.03 -5.86
C THR A 957 26.03 13.63 -6.27
N GLY A 958 25.79 12.74 -5.31
CA GLY A 958 25.26 11.39 -5.60
C GLY A 958 23.88 11.35 -6.25
N SER A 959 23.18 12.49 -6.35
CA SER A 959 21.92 12.65 -7.08
C SER A 959 22.09 12.87 -8.59
N LEU A 960 23.32 13.05 -9.08
CA LEU A 960 23.61 13.38 -10.49
C LEU A 960 22.90 12.45 -11.48
N PHE A 961 22.91 11.15 -11.22
CA PHE A 961 22.30 10.13 -12.09
C PHE A 961 20.76 10.11 -12.05
N LEU A 962 20.14 10.84 -11.12
CA LEU A 962 18.68 11.08 -11.09
C LEU A 962 18.29 12.37 -11.83
N GLU A 963 19.22 13.31 -11.94
CA GLU A 963 19.05 14.58 -12.66
C GLU A 963 19.32 14.42 -14.15
N TYR A 964 20.29 13.55 -14.52
CA TYR A 964 20.64 13.19 -15.89
C TYR A 964 20.45 11.68 -16.09
N PRO A 965 19.24 11.23 -16.44
CA PRO A 965 18.85 9.83 -16.34
C PRO A 965 19.40 8.94 -17.47
N SER A 966 19.86 9.50 -18.59
CA SER A 966 20.48 8.76 -19.70
C SER A 966 21.98 9.05 -19.87
N VAL A 967 22.69 8.12 -20.49
CA VAL A 967 24.12 8.27 -20.80
C VAL A 967 24.36 9.50 -21.68
N GLY A 968 23.47 9.77 -22.64
CA GLY A 968 23.53 10.95 -23.51
C GLY A 968 23.33 12.26 -22.74
N ASP A 969 22.39 12.28 -21.78
CA ASP A 969 22.14 13.46 -20.93
C ASP A 969 23.35 13.79 -20.06
N LEU A 970 23.95 12.77 -19.43
CA LEU A 970 25.14 12.95 -18.59
C LEU A 970 26.37 13.33 -19.42
N ARG A 971 26.54 12.73 -20.60
CA ARG A 971 27.63 13.08 -21.53
C ARG A 971 27.53 14.54 -21.94
N SER A 972 26.33 15.00 -22.30
CA SER A 972 26.08 16.39 -22.71
C SER A 972 26.37 17.36 -21.57
N TRP A 973 25.95 17.03 -20.35
CA TRP A 973 26.22 17.81 -19.16
C TRP A 973 27.72 17.87 -18.80
N LEU A 974 28.42 16.74 -18.81
CA LEU A 974 29.87 16.72 -18.57
C LEU A 974 30.62 17.52 -19.64
N VAL A 975 30.14 17.49 -20.88
CA VAL A 975 30.73 18.29 -21.95
C VAL A 975 30.49 19.79 -21.72
N GLU A 976 29.30 20.18 -21.27
CA GLU A 976 28.94 21.58 -21.03
C GLU A 976 29.71 22.22 -19.86
N TYR A 977 30.02 21.44 -18.81
CA TYR A 977 30.59 21.96 -17.56
C TYR A 977 32.06 21.57 -17.30
N TYR A 978 32.58 20.55 -17.98
CA TYR A 978 33.91 19.96 -17.68
C TYR A 978 34.74 19.57 -18.92
N SER A 979 34.36 19.99 -20.14
CA SER A 979 35.21 19.86 -21.35
C SER A 979 36.36 20.86 -21.39
#